data_AF-O86766-F1
#
_entry.id   AF-O86766-F1
#
_cell.length_a   1.000
_cell.length_b   1.000
_cell.length_c   1.000
_cell.angle_alpha   90.00
_cell.angle_beta   90.00
_cell.angle_gamma   90.00
#
_symmetry.space_group_name_H-M   'P 1'
#
loop_
_entity.id
_entity.type
_entity.pdbx_description
1 polymer ?
#
loop_
_entity_poly.entity_id
_entity_poly.type
_entity_poly.pdbx_seq_one_letter_code
_entity_poly.pdbx_strand_id
1 'polypeptide(L)'
;MTWLMVAVVVVVAAAGLLRWRRPAWYWLTFGALVATVRILVRYASVMEACGLTVPPSRWRLALARMTNRPAPESRPPRILRLRPTRTGLVLRLKLQPGQDAFDVAAATDRLRHSFGVYGVTSRELRSGVVEVRMTGYDVLQRVQMPAPAEPRPMRIPVALREDGAVHYRDYRAVPHGLTLGATESGKSVYQRNLVAGLAPHHVALVGIDCKQGVELFPLARRFSALADNPDTALDLLEALVGHMKDVYQLIRAEQRISVAVPDAEIAADIWDLREDLRAVPVVVLVDEVAELALFASKDEEKRRDRIITALVRLAQLGRAAGIYLEICGQRFGSELGKGITMLRAQLTGRTAHRVNDETSADMAFGDLSPDAVLAAIQLPTDTPGIAVTGDSTGGWARIRAPHTTKSFPDRQKRLAELWLIEIASDMSRGRYVDPRAARVTFKGYAVKWLETHGIDPASQVVVEQRLRLHAFRLIGSRPLDSFRPEHIRGLVSALENDPAVSGGYARNIYGDVRAVLSAAVDDGLLPRNPCSAKSVRPPAVEQRRVVPWLPEQVQAVRAALPQRYRPMVDMGAGCGLRQGEIVGLAEDAVDFASGIVRVLRQVKLIRGKAVFAPPKCNKERDVPLPPSVADALPAHMDAFKPVEITLPWRKPDGPKVSARLLFTNTASGLVWRSNFNVQEWKPALAAAGLISEAGADGKYESAREHGMHALRHFYASVLLDAGESIKAVSEYLGHADPGLTLRVYAHLMPSSQERTRSAIDQSLRFSG
;
A
#
# COMPACT_ATOMS: atom_id res chain seq x y z
N MET A 1 -59.36 -30.98 29.68
CA MET A 1 -58.14 -30.15 29.83
C MET A 1 -58.22 -29.05 28.78
N THR A 2 -58.48 -27.80 29.18
CA THR A 2 -58.86 -26.71 28.28
C THR A 2 -57.69 -26.30 27.37
N TRP A 3 -57.97 -25.80 26.17
CA TRP A 3 -56.97 -25.25 25.23
C TRP A 3 -55.99 -24.26 25.89
N LEU A 4 -56.47 -23.54 26.91
CA LEU A 4 -55.67 -22.64 27.73
C LEU A 4 -54.55 -23.37 28.51
N MET A 5 -54.86 -24.54 29.09
CA MET A 5 -53.89 -25.34 29.83
C MET A 5 -52.80 -25.91 28.92
N VAL A 6 -53.18 -26.36 27.71
CA VAL A 6 -52.23 -26.82 26.69
C VAL A 6 -51.32 -25.68 26.23
N ALA A 7 -51.89 -24.48 25.97
CA ALA A 7 -51.11 -23.30 25.60
C ALA A 7 -50.10 -22.90 26.70
N VAL A 8 -50.51 -22.92 27.97
CA VAL A 8 -49.63 -22.64 29.12
C VAL A 8 -48.49 -23.67 29.20
N VAL A 9 -48.77 -24.97 29.05
CA VAL A 9 -47.74 -26.01 29.05
C VAL A 9 -46.75 -25.82 27.91
N VAL A 10 -47.22 -25.49 26.70
CA VAL A 10 -46.35 -25.22 25.53
C VAL A 10 -45.47 -23.99 25.79
N VAL A 11 -46.02 -22.90 26.33
CA VAL A 11 -45.23 -21.70 26.66
C VAL A 11 -44.19 -21.99 27.74
N VAL A 12 -44.54 -22.74 28.79
CA VAL A 12 -43.60 -23.12 29.86
C VAL A 12 -42.50 -24.03 29.33
N ALA A 13 -42.85 -25.03 28.50
CA ALA A 13 -41.88 -25.91 27.85
C ALA A 13 -40.96 -25.14 26.90
N ALA A 14 -41.51 -24.23 26.09
CA ALA A 14 -40.74 -23.36 25.20
C ALA A 14 -39.81 -22.43 25.99
N ALA A 15 -40.29 -21.82 27.08
CA ALA A 15 -39.48 -20.99 27.97
C ALA A 15 -38.36 -21.78 28.63
N GLY A 16 -38.60 -23.02 29.08
CA GLY A 16 -37.59 -23.92 29.61
C GLY A 16 -36.52 -24.29 28.58
N LEU A 17 -36.95 -24.63 27.36
CA LEU A 17 -36.04 -24.94 26.24
C LEU A 17 -35.20 -23.71 25.83
N LEU A 18 -35.82 -22.53 25.76
CA LEU A 18 -35.15 -21.25 25.51
C LEU A 18 -34.13 -20.94 26.60
N ARG A 19 -34.48 -21.16 27.88
CA ARG A 19 -33.57 -20.93 29.01
C ARG A 19 -32.33 -21.81 28.93
N TRP A 20 -32.47 -23.06 28.48
CA TRP A 20 -31.35 -24.00 28.35
C TRP A 20 -30.49 -23.74 27.11
N ARG A 21 -31.09 -23.53 25.93
CA ARG A 21 -30.34 -23.39 24.66
C ARG A 21 -29.92 -21.96 24.33
N ARG A 22 -30.72 -20.96 24.70
CA ARG A 22 -30.57 -19.55 24.33
C ARG A 22 -30.92 -18.62 25.52
N PRO A 23 -30.11 -18.59 26.59
CA PRO A 23 -30.42 -17.85 27.82
C PRO A 23 -30.75 -16.36 27.61
N ALA A 24 -30.04 -15.70 26.69
CA ALA A 24 -30.30 -14.30 26.31
C ALA A 24 -31.71 -14.07 25.74
N TRP A 25 -32.20 -15.01 24.92
CA TRP A 25 -33.53 -14.93 24.31
C TRP A 25 -34.61 -15.19 25.36
N TYR A 26 -34.41 -16.17 26.24
CA TYR A 26 -35.27 -16.38 27.41
C TYR A 26 -35.33 -15.13 28.29
N TRP A 27 -34.18 -14.49 28.54
CA TRP A 27 -34.12 -13.28 29.35
C TRP A 27 -34.94 -12.15 28.74
N LEU A 28 -34.79 -11.89 27.45
CA LEU A 28 -35.53 -10.82 26.77
C LEU A 28 -37.04 -11.08 26.65
N THR A 29 -37.45 -12.35 26.55
CA THR A 29 -38.85 -12.74 26.35
C THR A 29 -39.62 -12.89 27.67
N PHE A 30 -38.99 -13.48 28.69
CA PHE A 30 -39.65 -13.79 29.98
C PHE A 30 -38.86 -13.28 31.18
N GLY A 31 -37.54 -13.51 31.20
CA GLY A 31 -36.72 -13.33 32.40
C GLY A 31 -36.67 -11.90 32.93
N ALA A 32 -36.51 -10.90 32.05
CA ALA A 32 -36.42 -9.50 32.42
C ALA A 32 -37.71 -8.98 33.05
N LEU A 33 -38.87 -9.37 32.51
CA LEU A 33 -40.18 -9.00 33.06
C LEU A 33 -40.38 -9.61 34.44
N VAL A 34 -40.16 -10.93 34.57
CA VAL A 34 -40.30 -11.66 35.84
C VAL A 34 -39.36 -11.10 36.91
N ALA A 35 -38.10 -10.84 36.56
CA ALA A 35 -37.13 -10.28 37.48
C ALA A 35 -37.48 -8.84 37.89
N THR A 36 -37.95 -8.01 36.95
CA THR A 36 -38.39 -6.63 37.25
C THR A 36 -39.55 -6.63 38.25
N VAL A 37 -40.59 -7.41 37.99
CA VAL A 37 -41.75 -7.53 38.89
C VAL A 37 -41.30 -8.04 40.25
N ARG A 38 -40.46 -9.08 40.30
CA ARG A 38 -39.93 -9.64 41.56
C ARG A 38 -39.15 -8.60 42.36
N ILE A 39 -38.27 -7.84 41.72
CA ILE A 39 -37.48 -6.79 42.38
C ILE A 39 -38.39 -5.70 42.92
N LEU A 40 -39.35 -5.21 42.13
CA LEU A 40 -40.27 -4.16 42.57
C LEU A 40 -41.15 -4.60 43.75
N VAL A 41 -41.68 -5.83 43.70
CA VAL A 41 -42.53 -6.38 44.77
C VAL A 41 -41.74 -6.66 46.05
N ARG A 42 -40.52 -7.19 45.94
CA ARG A 42 -39.70 -7.59 47.11
C ARG A 42 -38.69 -6.53 47.54
N TYR A 43 -38.72 -5.33 46.96
CA TYR A 43 -37.65 -4.36 47.12
C TYR A 43 -37.40 -3.99 48.58
N ALA A 44 -38.45 -3.56 49.30
CA ALA A 44 -38.34 -3.11 50.68
C ALA A 44 -37.84 -4.24 51.61
N SER A 45 -38.44 -5.43 51.51
CA SER A 45 -38.06 -6.59 52.32
C SER A 45 -36.64 -7.07 52.04
N VAL A 46 -36.19 -7.02 50.77
CA VAL A 46 -34.82 -7.43 50.42
C VAL A 46 -33.80 -6.41 50.92
N MET A 47 -34.09 -5.12 50.81
CA MET A 47 -33.23 -4.08 51.36
C MET A 47 -33.10 -4.20 52.87
N GLU A 48 -34.19 -4.49 53.59
CA GLU A 48 -34.17 -4.74 55.03
C GLU A 48 -33.34 -5.98 55.38
N ALA A 49 -33.59 -7.11 54.71
CA ALA A 49 -32.83 -8.36 54.91
C ALA A 49 -31.33 -8.22 54.62
N CYS A 50 -30.97 -7.30 53.72
CA CYS A 50 -29.58 -7.02 53.36
C CYS A 50 -28.92 -5.98 54.28
N GLY A 51 -29.65 -5.40 55.24
CA GLY A 51 -29.17 -4.35 56.15
C GLY A 51 -29.07 -2.97 55.49
N LEU A 52 -29.75 -2.76 54.37
CA LEU A 52 -29.68 -1.55 53.54
C LEU A 52 -30.87 -0.63 53.81
N THR A 53 -31.36 -0.52 55.03
CA THR A 53 -32.46 0.39 55.39
C THR A 53 -32.07 1.33 56.52
N VAL A 54 -32.54 2.58 56.48
CA VAL A 54 -32.30 3.54 57.57
C VAL A 54 -33.51 3.54 58.52
N PRO A 55 -33.30 3.37 59.84
CA PRO A 55 -34.38 3.42 60.80
C PRO A 55 -35.06 4.80 60.82
N PRO A 56 -36.34 4.89 61.22
CA PRO A 56 -37.05 6.17 61.30
C PRO A 56 -36.36 7.14 62.28
N SER A 57 -36.31 8.42 61.92
CA SER A 57 -35.74 9.46 62.80
C SER A 57 -36.54 9.61 64.10
N ARG A 58 -35.86 10.02 65.18
CA ARG A 58 -36.49 10.24 66.51
C ARG A 58 -37.72 11.14 66.44
N TRP A 59 -37.70 12.17 65.60
CA TRP A 59 -38.83 13.06 65.37
C TRP A 59 -40.04 12.35 64.75
N ARG A 60 -39.84 11.48 63.76
CA ARG A 60 -40.94 10.71 63.15
C ARG A 60 -41.54 9.70 64.11
N LEU A 61 -40.71 9.08 64.96
CA LEU A 61 -41.18 8.20 66.03
C LEU A 61 -41.99 8.98 67.08
N ALA A 62 -41.53 10.16 67.47
CA ALA A 62 -42.25 11.04 68.40
C ALA A 62 -43.61 11.49 67.82
N LEU A 63 -43.64 11.92 66.56
CA LEU A 63 -44.88 12.31 65.88
C LEU A 63 -45.87 11.15 65.76
N ALA A 64 -45.41 9.93 65.47
CA ALA A 64 -46.25 8.75 65.42
C ALA A 64 -46.87 8.43 66.78
N ARG A 65 -46.08 8.54 67.86
CA ARG A 65 -46.57 8.42 69.25
C ARG A 65 -47.59 9.51 69.60
N MET A 66 -47.35 10.76 69.22
CA MET A 66 -48.26 11.88 69.48
C MET A 66 -49.58 11.80 68.68
N THR A 67 -49.56 11.18 67.50
CA THR A 67 -50.74 11.04 66.62
C THR A 67 -51.43 9.67 66.71
N ASN A 68 -51.00 8.83 67.65
CA ASN A 68 -51.47 7.45 67.84
C ASN A 68 -51.45 6.62 66.54
N ARG A 69 -50.44 6.85 65.69
CA ARG A 69 -50.21 6.14 64.43
C ARG A 69 -49.16 5.04 64.62
N PRO A 70 -49.20 3.95 63.83
CA PRO A 70 -48.20 2.90 63.88
C PRO A 70 -46.79 3.43 63.61
N ALA A 71 -45.79 2.76 64.19
CA ALA A 71 -44.39 3.16 64.06
C ALA A 71 -43.98 3.23 62.57
N PRO A 72 -43.37 4.34 62.12
CA PRO A 72 -43.01 4.49 60.72
C PRO A 72 -41.93 3.49 60.32
N GLU A 73 -42.12 2.83 59.18
CA GLU A 73 -41.17 1.84 58.66
C GLU A 73 -39.79 2.44 58.33
N SER A 74 -38.78 1.57 58.42
CA SER A 74 -37.41 1.84 57.96
C SER A 74 -37.41 2.15 56.46
N ARG A 75 -36.56 3.10 56.04
CA ARG A 75 -36.53 3.57 54.65
C ARG A 75 -35.42 2.89 53.85
N PRO A 76 -35.73 2.17 52.77
CA PRO A 76 -34.71 1.70 51.84
C PRO A 76 -34.19 2.86 50.96
N PRO A 77 -33.05 2.66 50.27
CA PRO A 77 -32.59 3.52 49.19
C PRO A 77 -33.71 3.71 48.18
N ARG A 78 -33.84 4.92 47.63
CA ARG A 78 -34.90 5.19 46.65
C ARG A 78 -34.46 4.70 45.27
N ILE A 79 -35.30 3.90 44.61
CA ILE A 79 -35.10 3.56 43.20
C ILE A 79 -35.29 4.84 42.37
N LEU A 80 -34.23 5.28 41.70
CA LEU A 80 -34.28 6.36 40.73
C LEU A 80 -34.63 5.85 39.34
N ARG A 81 -34.08 4.68 38.96
CA ARG A 81 -34.27 4.09 37.64
C ARG A 81 -34.06 2.59 37.71
N LEU A 82 -34.97 1.84 37.08
CA LEU A 82 -34.80 0.42 36.81
C LEU A 82 -34.83 0.24 35.29
N ARG A 83 -33.79 -0.38 34.72
CA ARG A 83 -33.67 -0.59 33.27
C ARG A 83 -33.34 -2.06 32.96
N PRO A 84 -34.19 -2.78 32.22
CA PRO A 84 -33.82 -4.09 31.66
C PRO A 84 -32.77 -3.92 30.56
N THR A 85 -31.82 -4.85 30.53
CA THR A 85 -30.79 -4.99 29.50
C THR A 85 -30.84 -6.39 28.90
N ARG A 86 -30.09 -6.63 27.82
CA ARG A 86 -29.99 -7.98 27.21
C ARG A 86 -29.41 -9.04 28.14
N THR A 87 -28.58 -8.60 29.09
CA THR A 87 -27.83 -9.47 30.02
C THR A 87 -28.45 -9.52 31.41
N GLY A 88 -29.33 -8.57 31.75
CA GLY A 88 -29.70 -8.35 33.14
C GLY A 88 -30.62 -7.16 33.40
N LEU A 89 -30.48 -6.57 34.59
CA LEU A 89 -31.16 -5.39 35.07
C LEU A 89 -30.15 -4.40 35.65
N VAL A 90 -30.38 -3.12 35.42
CA VAL A 90 -29.60 -2.03 36.01
C VAL A 90 -30.52 -1.20 36.88
N LEU A 91 -30.18 -1.09 38.16
CA LEU A 91 -30.93 -0.36 39.18
C LEU A 91 -30.09 0.80 39.68
N ARG A 92 -30.59 2.03 39.55
CA ARG A 92 -29.95 3.21 40.14
C ARG A 92 -30.67 3.57 41.42
N LEU A 93 -29.90 3.65 42.50
CA LEU A 93 -30.37 3.87 43.85
C LEU A 93 -29.86 5.22 44.37
N LYS A 94 -30.75 6.01 44.97
CA LYS A 94 -30.37 7.15 45.80
C LYS A 94 -30.28 6.67 47.25
N LEU A 95 -29.09 6.75 47.82
CA LEU A 95 -28.86 6.40 49.21
C LEU A 95 -29.58 7.38 50.14
N GLN A 96 -30.05 6.87 51.28
CA GLN A 96 -30.60 7.71 52.34
C GLN A 96 -29.46 8.34 53.17
N PRO A 97 -29.69 9.47 53.85
CA PRO A 97 -28.72 10.03 54.79
C PRO A 97 -28.27 8.98 55.82
N GLY A 98 -26.95 8.77 55.93
CA GLY A 98 -26.33 7.78 56.81
C GLY A 98 -26.05 6.41 56.18
N GLN A 99 -26.37 6.20 54.90
CA GLN A 99 -25.94 5.01 54.15
C GLN A 99 -24.71 5.32 53.30
N ASP A 100 -23.79 4.37 53.21
CA ASP A 100 -22.59 4.46 52.39
C ASP A 100 -22.69 3.59 51.12
N ALA A 101 -21.94 3.94 50.08
CA ALA A 101 -21.85 3.13 48.87
C ALA A 101 -21.19 1.76 49.15
N PHE A 102 -20.26 1.72 50.11
CA PHE A 102 -19.62 0.50 50.60
C PHE A 102 -20.62 -0.50 51.17
N ASP A 103 -21.66 -0.04 51.89
CA ASP A 103 -22.69 -0.94 52.46
C ASP A 103 -23.38 -1.73 51.35
N VAL A 104 -23.69 -1.06 50.23
CA VAL A 104 -24.30 -1.69 49.06
C VAL A 104 -23.33 -2.66 48.39
N ALA A 105 -22.04 -2.31 48.31
CA ALA A 105 -21.00 -3.17 47.75
C ALA A 105 -20.79 -4.45 48.58
N ALA A 106 -20.72 -4.32 49.90
CA ALA A 106 -20.60 -5.44 50.83
C ALA A 106 -21.86 -6.35 50.81
N ALA A 107 -23.03 -5.80 50.50
CA ALA A 107 -24.28 -6.54 50.43
C ALA A 107 -24.55 -7.22 49.07
N THR A 108 -23.67 -7.08 48.07
CA THR A 108 -23.90 -7.59 46.70
C THR A 108 -24.24 -9.09 46.64
N ASP A 109 -23.55 -9.94 47.41
CA ASP A 109 -23.83 -11.39 47.43
C ASP A 109 -25.19 -11.71 48.09
N ARG A 110 -25.54 -11.01 49.18
CA ARG A 110 -26.87 -11.12 49.81
C ARG A 110 -27.98 -10.67 48.86
N LEU A 111 -27.76 -9.58 48.13
CA LEU A 111 -28.69 -9.06 47.13
C LEU A 111 -28.89 -10.05 45.98
N ARG A 112 -27.80 -10.70 45.53
CA ARG A 112 -27.83 -11.75 44.49
C ARG A 112 -28.74 -12.90 44.89
N HIS A 113 -28.53 -13.45 46.09
CA HIS A 113 -29.36 -14.52 46.63
C HIS A 113 -30.83 -14.08 46.82
N SER A 114 -31.05 -12.91 47.42
CA SER A 114 -32.38 -12.43 47.78
C SER A 114 -33.26 -12.09 46.57
N PHE A 115 -32.68 -11.51 45.53
CA PHE A 115 -33.40 -11.25 44.27
C PHE A 115 -33.49 -12.49 43.36
N GLY A 116 -32.69 -13.53 43.61
CA GLY A 116 -32.65 -14.74 42.80
C GLY A 116 -32.18 -14.46 41.37
N VAL A 117 -31.10 -13.70 41.26
CA VAL A 117 -30.40 -13.35 40.01
C VAL A 117 -29.04 -14.02 39.97
N TYR A 118 -28.41 -14.10 38.79
CA TYR A 118 -27.15 -14.84 38.63
C TYR A 118 -25.96 -14.14 39.29
N GLY A 119 -25.78 -12.85 39.01
CA GLY A 119 -24.70 -12.03 39.58
C GLY A 119 -25.22 -10.64 39.95
N VAL A 120 -24.56 -10.02 40.92
CA VAL A 120 -24.84 -8.63 41.34
C VAL A 120 -23.52 -7.91 41.56
N THR A 121 -23.38 -6.74 40.96
CA THR A 121 -22.27 -5.82 41.21
C THR A 121 -22.82 -4.44 41.52
N SER A 122 -22.05 -3.64 42.24
CA SER A 122 -22.40 -2.26 42.55
C SER A 122 -21.27 -1.31 42.16
N ARG A 123 -21.63 -0.13 41.71
CA ARG A 123 -20.68 0.95 41.44
C ARG A 123 -21.27 2.27 41.90
N GLU A 124 -20.48 3.06 42.61
CA GLU A 124 -20.85 4.45 42.91
C GLU A 124 -20.71 5.31 41.65
N LEU A 125 -21.79 6.02 41.28
CA LEU A 125 -21.78 6.93 40.13
C LEU A 125 -21.33 8.33 40.53
N ARG A 126 -21.79 8.76 41.71
CA ARG A 126 -21.47 10.01 42.40
C ARG A 126 -21.94 9.87 43.85
N SER A 127 -21.47 10.76 44.71
CA SER A 127 -21.87 10.78 46.12
C SER A 127 -23.39 10.61 46.30
N GLY A 128 -23.77 9.58 47.05
CA GLY A 128 -25.16 9.25 47.38
C GLY A 128 -25.97 8.59 46.26
N VAL A 129 -25.36 8.24 45.12
CA VAL A 129 -26.03 7.52 44.02
C VAL A 129 -25.22 6.30 43.58
N VAL A 130 -25.80 5.12 43.75
CA VAL A 130 -25.18 3.83 43.43
C VAL A 130 -25.92 3.17 42.27
N GLU A 131 -25.19 2.57 41.34
CA GLU A 131 -25.71 1.70 40.29
C GLU A 131 -25.47 0.25 40.67
N VAL A 132 -26.55 -0.51 40.86
CA VAL A 132 -26.54 -1.96 41.08
C VAL A 132 -26.86 -2.66 39.76
N ARG A 133 -25.92 -3.44 39.25
CA ARG A 133 -26.08 -4.24 38.03
C ARG A 133 -26.32 -5.68 38.41
N MET A 134 -27.33 -6.29 37.81
CA MET A 134 -27.72 -7.66 38.10
C MET A 134 -27.78 -8.45 36.80
N THR A 135 -27.13 -9.60 36.71
CA THR A 135 -27.19 -10.46 35.52
C THR A 135 -28.23 -11.57 35.69
N GLY A 136 -28.93 -11.90 34.59
CA GLY A 136 -30.00 -12.90 34.61
C GLY A 136 -29.53 -14.36 34.49
N TYR A 137 -28.31 -14.56 34.00
CA TYR A 137 -27.67 -15.84 33.72
C TYR A 137 -26.15 -15.62 33.60
N ASP A 138 -25.36 -16.69 33.42
CA ASP A 138 -23.93 -16.56 33.16
C ASP A 138 -23.66 -15.93 31.79
N VAL A 139 -23.35 -14.64 31.80
CA VAL A 139 -23.07 -13.85 30.60
C VAL A 139 -21.72 -14.17 29.97
N LEU A 140 -20.78 -14.75 30.74
CA LEU A 140 -19.46 -15.12 30.26
C LEU A 140 -19.45 -16.53 29.68
N GLN A 141 -20.40 -17.41 30.01
CA GLN A 141 -20.44 -18.76 29.43
C GLN A 141 -20.55 -18.75 27.89
N ARG A 142 -21.38 -17.88 27.32
CA ARG A 142 -21.49 -17.62 25.88
C ARG A 142 -21.63 -16.12 25.62
N VAL A 143 -20.51 -15.49 25.34
CA VAL A 143 -20.43 -14.04 25.12
C VAL A 143 -21.18 -13.64 23.85
N GLN A 144 -22.13 -12.72 24.02
CA GLN A 144 -22.78 -12.02 22.91
C GLN A 144 -22.56 -10.53 23.12
N MET A 145 -21.74 -9.92 22.27
CA MET A 145 -21.50 -8.49 22.34
C MET A 145 -22.78 -7.73 21.97
N PRO A 146 -23.16 -6.68 22.72
CA PRO A 146 -24.24 -5.80 22.31
C PRO A 146 -23.86 -5.05 21.03
N ALA A 147 -24.86 -4.51 20.32
CA ALA A 147 -24.59 -3.65 19.17
C ALA A 147 -23.66 -2.50 19.60
N PRO A 148 -22.60 -2.19 18.83
CA PRO A 148 -21.69 -1.12 19.16
C PRO A 148 -22.46 0.20 19.35
N ALA A 149 -22.12 0.94 20.40
CA ALA A 149 -22.45 2.37 20.45
C ALA A 149 -21.64 3.11 19.38
N GLU A 150 -21.97 4.39 19.12
CA GLU A 150 -21.24 5.22 18.15
C GLU A 150 -19.72 5.03 18.23
N PRO A 151 -19.02 4.85 17.09
CA PRO A 151 -17.59 4.63 17.08
C PRO A 151 -16.88 5.84 17.69
N ARG A 152 -16.18 5.64 18.80
CA ARG A 152 -15.21 6.62 19.30
C ARG A 152 -13.84 6.28 18.72
N PRO A 153 -13.04 7.27 18.28
CA PRO A 153 -11.69 7.02 17.78
C PRO A 153 -10.87 6.24 18.80
N MET A 154 -10.24 5.15 18.36
CA MET A 154 -9.33 4.33 19.19
C MET A 154 -9.95 3.75 20.47
N ARG A 155 -11.26 3.50 20.48
CA ARG A 155 -11.96 2.85 21.60
C ARG A 155 -12.74 1.62 21.13
N ILE A 156 -12.23 0.45 21.47
CA ILE A 156 -12.65 -0.82 20.86
C ILE A 156 -13.43 -1.66 21.87
N PRO A 157 -14.63 -2.18 21.52
CA PRO A 157 -15.32 -3.16 22.35
C PRO A 157 -14.66 -4.54 22.18
N VAL A 158 -14.02 -5.07 23.21
CA VAL A 158 -13.20 -6.30 23.08
C VAL A 158 -13.83 -7.50 23.77
N ALA A 159 -14.45 -7.27 24.93
CA ALA A 159 -14.97 -8.34 25.77
C ALA A 159 -16.22 -7.91 26.52
N LEU A 160 -16.91 -8.88 27.10
CA LEU A 160 -18.00 -8.65 28.05
C LEU A 160 -17.49 -8.86 29.47
N ARG A 161 -17.87 -7.98 30.40
CA ARG A 161 -17.63 -8.12 31.84
C ARG A 161 -18.66 -9.02 32.49
N GLU A 162 -18.33 -9.59 33.65
CA GLU A 162 -19.24 -10.43 34.44
C GLU A 162 -20.53 -9.74 34.89
N ASP A 163 -20.52 -8.41 34.99
CA ASP A 163 -21.69 -7.56 35.27
C ASP A 163 -22.56 -7.29 34.02
N GLY A 164 -22.18 -7.87 32.88
CA GLY A 164 -22.85 -7.71 31.59
C GLY A 164 -22.58 -6.37 30.89
N ALA A 165 -21.65 -5.54 31.39
CA ALA A 165 -21.18 -4.36 30.70
C ALA A 165 -20.11 -4.72 29.65
N VAL A 166 -19.95 -3.87 28.63
CA VAL A 166 -18.90 -4.04 27.63
C VAL A 166 -17.56 -3.56 28.21
N HIS A 167 -16.55 -4.41 28.14
CA HIS A 167 -15.17 -4.02 28.36
C HIS A 167 -14.61 -3.39 27.07
N TYR A 168 -14.22 -2.12 27.19
CA TYR A 168 -13.61 -1.37 26.09
C TYR A 168 -12.11 -1.27 26.29
N ARG A 169 -11.34 -1.55 25.25
CA ARG A 169 -9.95 -1.14 25.15
C ARG A 169 -9.91 0.28 24.59
N ASP A 170 -9.66 1.24 25.47
CA ASP A 170 -9.53 2.66 25.12
C ASP A 170 -8.05 3.05 25.11
N TYR A 171 -7.49 3.23 23.93
CA TYR A 171 -6.07 3.55 23.76
C TYR A 171 -5.73 5.01 24.14
N ARG A 172 -6.73 5.91 24.16
CA ARG A 172 -6.50 7.31 24.55
C ARG A 172 -6.43 7.46 26.07
N ALA A 173 -7.26 6.69 26.77
CA ALA A 173 -7.27 6.65 28.23
C ALA A 173 -6.12 5.79 28.80
N VAL A 174 -5.87 4.63 28.20
CA VAL A 174 -4.86 3.66 28.64
C VAL A 174 -3.97 3.32 27.44
N PRO A 175 -2.83 3.99 27.25
CA PRO A 175 -2.08 3.91 25.99
C PRO A 175 -1.41 2.55 25.76
N HIS A 176 -0.89 1.92 26.80
CA HIS A 176 -0.11 0.69 26.67
C HIS A 176 -0.71 -0.42 27.55
N GLY A 177 -0.79 -1.63 26.99
CA GLY A 177 -1.41 -2.79 27.59
C GLY A 177 -0.44 -3.97 27.75
N LEU A 178 -0.67 -4.75 28.80
CA LEU A 178 -0.05 -6.03 29.08
C LEU A 178 -1.15 -7.10 29.13
N THR A 179 -1.05 -8.10 28.25
CA THR A 179 -1.96 -9.25 28.21
C THR A 179 -1.20 -10.55 28.46
N LEU A 180 -1.42 -11.17 29.62
CA LEU A 180 -0.77 -12.43 29.99
C LEU A 180 -1.72 -13.62 29.86
N GLY A 181 -1.16 -14.80 29.65
CA GLY A 181 -1.93 -16.05 29.70
C GLY A 181 -1.17 -17.25 29.18
N ALA A 182 -1.36 -18.39 29.83
CA ALA A 182 -0.82 -19.68 29.41
C ALA A 182 -1.32 -20.09 28.02
N THR A 183 -0.68 -21.09 27.42
CA THR A 183 -1.17 -21.73 26.19
C THR A 183 -2.63 -22.18 26.37
N GLU A 184 -3.45 -21.96 25.34
CA GLU A 184 -4.90 -22.26 25.31
C GLU A 184 -5.77 -21.53 26.35
N SER A 185 -5.21 -20.58 27.12
CA SER A 185 -5.97 -19.79 28.11
C SER A 185 -6.99 -18.82 27.48
N GLY A 186 -6.82 -18.50 26.20
CA GLY A 186 -7.66 -17.55 25.45
C GLY A 186 -6.98 -16.22 25.09
N LYS A 187 -5.71 -16.01 25.48
CA LYS A 187 -4.87 -14.85 25.12
C LYS A 187 -5.00 -14.47 23.63
N SER A 188 -4.75 -15.42 22.74
CA SER A 188 -4.76 -15.17 21.29
C SER A 188 -6.16 -14.86 20.74
N VAL A 189 -7.24 -15.28 21.41
CA VAL A 189 -8.62 -14.92 21.04
C VAL A 189 -8.90 -13.47 21.42
N TYR A 190 -8.45 -13.04 22.60
CA TYR A 190 -8.54 -11.63 23.02
C TYR A 190 -7.79 -10.72 22.04
N GLN A 191 -6.54 -11.07 21.71
CA GLN A 191 -5.73 -10.34 20.72
C GLN A 191 -6.39 -10.27 19.34
N ARG A 192 -6.99 -11.38 18.87
CA ARG A 192 -7.77 -11.39 17.62
C ARG A 192 -8.95 -10.41 17.65
N ASN A 193 -9.66 -10.33 18.77
CA ASN A 193 -10.77 -9.39 18.93
C ASN A 193 -10.29 -7.93 18.96
N LEU A 194 -9.12 -7.66 19.53
CA LEU A 194 -8.47 -6.34 19.41
C LEU A 194 -8.21 -5.98 17.95
N VAL A 195 -7.55 -6.85 17.19
CA VAL A 195 -7.24 -6.62 15.78
C VAL A 195 -8.52 -6.44 14.94
N ALA A 196 -9.52 -7.29 15.16
CA ALA A 196 -10.81 -7.20 14.47
C ALA A 196 -11.55 -5.90 14.79
N GLY A 197 -11.51 -5.47 16.06
CA GLY A 197 -12.13 -4.23 16.47
C GLY A 197 -11.39 -2.98 16.01
N LEU A 198 -10.06 -3.04 15.85
CA LEU A 198 -9.24 -1.97 15.24
C LEU A 198 -9.36 -1.91 13.71
N ALA A 199 -9.85 -2.97 13.06
CA ALA A 199 -10.01 -3.04 11.61
C ALA A 199 -10.79 -1.87 10.97
N PRO A 200 -11.94 -1.44 11.50
CA PRO A 200 -12.69 -0.30 10.95
C PRO A 200 -12.07 1.07 11.24
N HIS A 201 -11.02 1.18 12.07
CA HIS A 201 -10.40 2.46 12.41
C HIS A 201 -9.26 2.81 11.46
N HIS A 202 -9.05 4.11 11.23
CA HIS A 202 -7.88 4.64 10.52
C HIS A 202 -6.64 4.56 11.42
N VAL A 203 -6.08 3.35 11.52
CA VAL A 203 -4.97 2.99 12.38
C VAL A 203 -4.02 2.05 11.62
N ALA A 204 -2.72 2.25 11.81
CA ALA A 204 -1.68 1.34 11.37
C ALA A 204 -1.46 0.27 12.44
N LEU A 205 -1.51 -1.01 12.05
CA LEU A 205 -1.17 -2.10 12.97
C LEU A 205 0.22 -2.60 12.66
N VAL A 206 1.05 -2.73 13.69
CA VAL A 206 2.39 -3.30 13.59
C VAL A 206 2.43 -4.56 14.44
N GLY A 207 2.91 -5.67 13.88
CA GLY A 207 2.95 -6.96 14.56
C GLY A 207 4.38 -7.42 14.79
N ILE A 208 4.63 -8.02 15.96
CA ILE A 208 5.87 -8.71 16.28
C ILE A 208 5.49 -10.11 16.79
N ASP A 209 5.85 -11.12 15.99
CA ASP A 209 5.54 -12.54 16.23
C ASP A 209 6.78 -13.39 15.96
N CYS A 210 7.70 -13.39 16.91
CA CYS A 210 8.96 -14.13 16.82
C CYS A 210 8.81 -15.64 16.97
N LYS A 211 7.58 -16.18 17.05
CA LYS A 211 7.30 -17.61 16.97
C LYS A 211 7.08 -18.04 15.52
N GLN A 212 8.01 -17.66 14.62
CA GLN A 212 7.93 -17.91 13.18
C GLN A 212 6.61 -17.40 12.54
N GLY A 213 5.99 -16.36 13.10
CA GLY A 213 4.75 -15.77 12.59
C GLY A 213 3.47 -16.58 12.83
N VAL A 214 3.45 -17.67 13.60
CA VAL A 214 2.28 -18.57 13.63
C VAL A 214 0.97 -17.92 14.14
N GLU A 215 1.05 -16.92 15.01
CA GLU A 215 -0.12 -16.35 15.69
C GLU A 215 -0.72 -15.14 14.99
N LEU A 216 0.11 -14.18 14.58
CA LEU A 216 -0.32 -12.93 13.94
C LEU A 216 -0.39 -13.03 12.42
N PHE A 217 0.35 -13.94 11.79
CA PHE A 217 0.40 -14.06 10.33
C PHE A 217 -0.95 -14.38 9.65
N PRO A 218 -1.88 -15.15 10.24
CA PRO A 218 -3.23 -15.29 9.68
C PRO A 218 -3.96 -13.94 9.50
N LEU A 219 -3.53 -12.91 10.22
CA LEU A 219 -4.06 -11.54 10.15
C LEU A 219 -3.13 -10.58 9.41
N ALA A 220 -2.03 -11.05 8.79
CA ALA A 220 -0.98 -10.23 8.18
C ALA A 220 -1.53 -9.15 7.22
N ARG A 221 -2.61 -9.46 6.49
CA ARG A 221 -3.30 -8.51 5.58
C ARG A 221 -3.81 -7.23 6.24
N ARG A 222 -3.96 -7.22 7.57
CA ARG A 222 -4.40 -6.06 8.34
C ARG A 222 -3.23 -5.27 8.91
N PHE A 223 -2.06 -5.89 9.06
CA PHE A 223 -0.85 -5.26 9.57
C PHE A 223 -0.16 -4.46 8.47
N SER A 224 0.26 -3.24 8.82
CA SER A 224 1.10 -2.37 8.00
C SER A 224 2.54 -2.87 7.94
N ALA A 225 2.99 -3.55 9.01
CA ALA A 225 4.28 -4.22 9.09
C ALA A 225 4.18 -5.40 10.07
N LEU A 226 4.90 -6.49 9.79
CA LEU A 226 4.94 -7.68 10.64
C LEU A 226 6.39 -8.21 10.68
N ALA A 227 6.94 -8.33 11.89
CA ALA A 227 8.23 -8.98 12.13
C ALA A 227 8.02 -10.41 12.64
N ASP A 228 8.77 -11.36 12.10
CA ASP A 228 8.65 -12.79 12.43
C ASP A 228 9.87 -13.36 13.20
N ASN A 229 10.88 -12.51 13.44
CA ASN A 229 12.10 -12.87 14.17
C ASN A 229 12.67 -11.64 14.93
N PRO A 230 13.57 -11.83 15.92
CA PRO A 230 14.07 -10.74 16.74
C PRO A 230 14.84 -9.65 15.99
N ASP A 231 15.54 -9.97 14.89
CA ASP A 231 16.32 -9.00 14.11
C ASP A 231 15.39 -8.03 13.36
N THR A 232 14.42 -8.58 12.63
CA THR A 232 13.39 -7.77 11.95
C THR A 232 12.50 -7.02 12.94
N ALA A 233 12.29 -7.56 14.14
CA ALA A 233 11.59 -6.87 15.21
C ALA A 233 12.38 -5.65 15.70
N LEU A 234 13.70 -5.76 15.84
CA LEU A 234 14.56 -4.64 16.21
C LEU A 234 14.52 -3.53 15.15
N ASP A 235 14.72 -3.87 13.88
CA ASP A 235 14.68 -2.90 12.78
C ASP A 235 13.35 -2.13 12.75
N LEU A 236 12.25 -2.86 12.93
CA LEU A 236 10.91 -2.29 12.96
C LEU A 236 10.69 -1.37 14.17
N LEU A 237 11.15 -1.77 15.36
CA LEU A 237 11.06 -0.95 16.56
C LEU A 237 11.91 0.33 16.45
N GLU A 238 13.10 0.25 15.87
CA GLU A 238 13.96 1.42 15.64
C GLU A 238 13.35 2.38 14.61
N ALA A 239 12.75 1.86 13.55
CA ALA A 239 11.99 2.66 12.59
C ALA A 239 10.80 3.37 13.26
N LEU A 240 10.07 2.69 14.16
CA LEU A 240 8.99 3.30 14.93
C LEU A 240 9.48 4.37 15.90
N VAL A 241 10.63 4.18 16.54
CA VAL A 241 11.27 5.22 17.36
C VAL A 241 11.67 6.42 16.51
N GLY A 242 12.14 6.20 15.28
CA GLY A 242 12.38 7.26 14.29
C GLY A 242 11.09 8.03 13.96
N HIS A 243 10.05 7.32 13.54
CA HIS A 243 8.74 7.89 13.22
C HIS A 243 8.16 8.70 14.39
N MET A 244 8.28 8.19 15.62
CA MET A 244 7.87 8.90 16.83
C MET A 244 8.54 10.28 16.94
N LYS A 245 9.85 10.36 16.66
CA LYS A 245 10.58 11.65 16.71
C LYS A 245 10.08 12.63 15.66
N ASP A 246 9.79 12.16 14.45
CA ASP A 246 9.26 12.99 13.37
C ASP A 246 7.87 13.54 13.73
N VAL A 247 7.01 12.72 14.33
CA VAL A 247 5.70 13.15 14.83
C VAL A 247 5.84 14.20 15.93
N TYR A 248 6.79 14.04 16.85
CA TYR A 248 7.09 15.06 17.86
C TYR A 248 7.56 16.38 17.24
N GLN A 249 8.36 16.34 16.18
CA GLN A 249 8.76 17.55 15.45
C GLN A 249 7.55 18.23 14.80
N LEU A 250 6.61 17.45 14.26
CA LEU A 250 5.36 17.98 13.70
C LEU A 250 4.48 18.64 14.77
N ILE A 251 4.28 17.98 15.91
CA ILE A 251 3.54 18.56 17.04
C ILE A 251 4.18 19.88 17.46
N ARG A 252 5.51 19.90 17.61
CA ARG A 252 6.25 21.10 17.99
C ARG A 252 6.16 22.23 16.95
N ALA A 253 6.12 21.92 15.66
CA ALA A 253 5.98 22.91 14.61
C ALA A 253 4.60 23.60 14.63
N GLU A 254 3.55 22.85 15.00
CA GLU A 254 2.19 23.38 15.12
C GLU A 254 1.85 23.90 16.53
N GLN A 255 2.74 23.73 17.52
CA GLN A 255 2.66 24.43 18.80
C GLN A 255 2.85 25.93 18.58
N ARG A 256 1.75 26.64 18.29
CA ARG A 256 1.69 28.10 18.15
C ARG A 256 1.84 28.78 19.50
N ILE A 257 3.03 28.71 20.09
CA ILE A 257 3.32 29.35 21.37
C ILE A 257 3.40 30.87 21.13
N SER A 258 2.30 31.58 21.38
CA SER A 258 2.28 33.03 21.57
C SER A 258 1.48 33.36 22.83
N VAL A 259 1.79 34.47 23.49
CA VAL A 259 1.16 34.91 24.75
C VAL A 259 -0.37 35.07 24.66
N ALA A 260 -0.92 35.12 23.43
CA ALA A 260 -2.34 35.32 23.16
C ALA A 260 -3.16 34.03 22.90
N VAL A 261 -2.52 32.85 22.84
CA VAL A 261 -3.21 31.58 22.55
C VAL A 261 -3.65 30.93 23.87
N PRO A 262 -4.95 30.64 24.08
CA PRO A 262 -5.42 29.93 25.28
C PRO A 262 -4.74 28.56 25.41
N ASP A 263 -4.40 28.13 26.64
CA ASP A 263 -3.71 26.84 26.89
C ASP A 263 -4.41 25.63 26.25
N ALA A 264 -5.73 25.70 26.07
CA ALA A 264 -6.54 24.66 25.42
C ALA A 264 -6.30 24.50 23.91
N GLU A 265 -5.59 25.43 23.26
CA GLU A 265 -5.25 25.42 21.83
C GLU A 265 -3.77 25.03 21.58
N ILE A 266 -3.01 24.72 22.64
CA ILE A 266 -1.63 24.23 22.52
C ILE A 266 -1.66 22.74 22.19
N ALA A 267 -1.19 22.38 20.99
CA ALA A 267 -1.10 20.99 20.57
C ALA A 267 -0.12 20.19 21.45
N ALA A 268 -0.62 19.27 22.28
CA ALA A 268 0.18 18.44 23.17
C ALA A 268 0.33 17.01 22.65
N ASP A 269 -0.63 16.54 21.85
CA ASP A 269 -0.58 15.26 21.17
C ASP A 269 -1.11 15.34 19.72
N ILE A 270 -1.02 14.22 18.98
CA ILE A 270 -1.50 14.16 17.59
C ILE A 270 -3.00 14.44 17.42
N TRP A 271 -3.81 14.31 18.47
CA TRP A 271 -5.25 14.52 18.40
C TRP A 271 -5.60 16.00 18.40
N ASP A 272 -4.72 16.84 18.95
CA ASP A 272 -4.83 18.30 18.93
C ASP A 272 -4.43 18.90 17.57
N LEU A 273 -3.72 18.13 16.74
CA LEU A 273 -3.42 18.53 15.35
C LEU A 273 -4.68 18.55 14.50
N ARG A 274 -4.67 19.45 13.51
CA ARG A 274 -5.67 19.47 12.43
C ARG A 274 -5.71 18.12 11.71
N GLU A 275 -6.89 17.73 11.23
CA GLU A 275 -7.11 16.41 10.64
C GLU A 275 -6.24 16.12 9.41
N ASP A 276 -5.90 17.16 8.63
CA ASP A 276 -5.01 17.07 7.46
C ASP A 276 -3.53 16.85 7.81
N LEU A 277 -3.12 17.24 9.01
CA LEU A 277 -1.75 17.07 9.52
C LEU A 277 -1.61 15.89 10.49
N ARG A 278 -2.72 15.34 10.97
CA ARG A 278 -2.71 14.28 11.98
C ARG A 278 -2.05 13.02 11.44
N ALA A 279 -0.92 12.64 12.05
CA ALA A 279 -0.27 11.36 11.77
C ALA A 279 -1.22 10.19 12.09
N VAL A 280 -1.12 9.11 11.30
CA VAL A 280 -1.92 7.90 11.50
C VAL A 280 -1.49 7.23 12.80
N PRO A 281 -2.40 7.00 13.77
CA PRO A 281 -2.05 6.31 14.99
C PRO A 281 -1.53 4.90 14.71
N VAL A 282 -0.59 4.43 15.52
CA VAL A 282 0.07 3.13 15.38
C VAL A 282 -0.21 2.28 16.62
N VAL A 283 -0.66 1.04 16.42
CA VAL A 283 -0.78 0.04 17.50
C VAL A 283 0.21 -1.08 17.21
N VAL A 284 1.17 -1.27 18.11
CA VAL A 284 2.19 -2.32 18.06
C VAL A 284 1.74 -3.50 18.91
N LEU A 285 1.50 -4.65 18.30
CA LEU A 285 1.12 -5.89 18.96
C LEU A 285 2.33 -6.83 19.02
N VAL A 286 2.79 -7.15 20.23
CA VAL A 286 3.83 -8.16 20.48
C VAL A 286 3.13 -9.42 20.99
N ASP A 287 3.20 -10.55 20.27
CA ASP A 287 2.52 -11.79 20.70
C ASP A 287 3.21 -12.46 21.90
N GLU A 288 4.53 -12.57 21.86
CA GLU A 288 5.32 -13.17 22.92
C GLU A 288 6.58 -12.34 23.18
N VAL A 289 6.52 -11.52 24.23
CA VAL A 289 7.64 -10.66 24.63
C VAL A 289 8.81 -11.44 25.21
N ALA A 290 8.58 -12.65 25.75
CA ALA A 290 9.67 -13.48 26.26
C ALA A 290 10.69 -13.85 25.15
N GLU A 291 10.22 -14.10 23.92
CA GLU A 291 11.10 -14.40 22.77
C GLU A 291 12.01 -13.22 22.39
N LEU A 292 11.61 -11.99 22.72
CA LEU A 292 12.41 -10.79 22.52
C LEU A 292 13.44 -10.57 23.65
N ALA A 293 13.21 -11.21 24.81
CA ALA A 293 14.01 -11.05 26.01
C ALA A 293 15.09 -12.15 26.16
N LEU A 294 14.90 -13.32 25.53
CA LEU A 294 15.82 -14.44 25.58
C LEU A 294 17.09 -14.21 24.76
N PHE A 295 18.22 -14.69 25.25
CA PHE A 295 19.53 -14.63 24.60
C PHE A 295 20.41 -15.80 25.06
N ALA A 296 21.24 -16.32 24.16
CA ALA A 296 22.23 -17.38 24.45
C ALA A 296 23.67 -16.92 24.17
N SER A 297 23.86 -15.81 23.45
CA SER A 297 25.18 -15.23 23.14
C SER A 297 25.27 -13.75 23.51
N LYS A 298 26.50 -13.22 23.60
CA LYS A 298 26.76 -11.80 23.89
C LYS A 298 26.20 -10.85 22.82
N ASP A 299 26.13 -11.27 21.56
CA ASP A 299 25.59 -10.41 20.50
C ASP A 299 24.05 -10.40 20.53
N GLU A 300 23.43 -11.53 20.87
CA GLU A 300 22.00 -11.57 21.16
C GLU A 300 21.62 -10.76 22.40
N GLU A 301 22.50 -10.72 23.41
CA GLU A 301 22.30 -9.87 24.60
C GLU A 301 22.25 -8.37 24.24
N LYS A 302 23.19 -7.89 23.39
CA LYS A 302 23.15 -6.51 22.89
C LYS A 302 21.90 -6.21 22.08
N ARG A 303 21.46 -7.17 21.25
CA ARG A 303 20.24 -7.06 20.46
C ARG A 303 19.01 -6.96 21.37
N ARG A 304 18.89 -7.84 22.36
CA ARG A 304 17.86 -7.80 23.41
C ARG A 304 17.81 -6.41 24.04
N ASP A 305 18.94 -5.87 24.48
CA ASP A 305 18.99 -4.56 25.15
C ASP A 305 18.47 -3.43 24.27
N ARG A 306 18.81 -3.44 22.98
CA ARG A 306 18.27 -2.47 22.03
C ARG A 306 16.76 -2.62 21.85
N ILE A 307 16.25 -3.85 21.70
CA ILE A 307 14.81 -4.13 21.56
C ILE A 307 14.06 -3.62 22.79
N ILE A 308 14.50 -4.00 23.99
CA ILE A 308 13.86 -3.59 25.25
C ILE A 308 13.94 -2.07 25.43
N THR A 309 15.08 -1.46 25.10
CA THR A 309 15.22 0.01 25.13
C THR A 309 14.24 0.70 24.18
N ALA A 310 14.07 0.19 22.97
CA ALA A 310 13.12 0.73 22.00
C ALA A 310 11.67 0.60 22.50
N LEU A 311 11.28 -0.58 23.02
CA LEU A 311 9.96 -0.80 23.61
C LEU A 311 9.68 0.14 24.79
N VAL A 312 10.63 0.28 25.72
CA VAL A 312 10.50 1.20 26.87
C VAL A 312 10.35 2.64 26.37
N ARG A 313 11.12 3.06 25.37
CA ARG A 313 11.05 4.41 24.83
C ARG A 313 9.70 4.71 24.17
N LEU A 314 9.19 3.75 23.39
CA LEU A 314 7.85 3.84 22.80
C LEU A 314 6.77 3.83 23.88
N ALA A 315 6.94 3.08 24.98
CA ALA A 315 5.98 3.08 26.09
C ALA A 315 5.98 4.40 26.89
N GLN A 316 7.13 5.06 27.00
CA GLN A 316 7.25 6.32 27.74
C GLN A 316 6.76 7.54 26.94
N LEU A 317 7.06 7.58 25.64
CA LEU A 317 6.84 8.77 24.79
C LEU A 317 5.79 8.53 23.69
N GLY A 318 5.34 7.29 23.46
CA GLY A 318 4.49 6.96 22.33
C GLY A 318 3.08 7.57 22.40
N ARG A 319 2.53 7.76 23.60
CA ARG A 319 1.14 8.27 23.78
C ARG A 319 0.87 9.55 23.00
N ALA A 320 1.74 10.56 23.13
CA ALA A 320 1.54 11.85 22.48
C ALA A 320 1.74 11.76 20.96
N ALA A 321 2.65 10.90 20.51
CA ALA A 321 2.88 10.61 19.09
C ALA A 321 1.82 9.67 18.48
N GLY A 322 0.85 9.19 19.25
CA GLY A 322 -0.17 8.26 18.78
C GLY A 322 0.32 6.82 18.58
N ILE A 323 1.40 6.42 19.25
CA ILE A 323 1.93 5.05 19.22
C ILE A 323 1.53 4.33 20.51
N TYR A 324 0.88 3.19 20.36
CA TYR A 324 0.32 2.38 21.44
C TYR A 324 0.91 0.98 21.42
N LEU A 325 1.11 0.36 22.59
CA LEU A 325 1.74 -0.96 22.71
C LEU A 325 0.75 -1.95 23.33
N GLU A 326 0.64 -3.13 22.73
CA GLU A 326 -0.06 -4.30 23.27
C GLU A 326 0.95 -5.43 23.42
N ILE A 327 1.51 -5.54 24.62
CA ILE A 327 2.53 -6.53 24.96
C ILE A 327 1.83 -7.78 25.47
N CYS A 328 2.02 -8.90 24.77
CA CYS A 328 1.48 -10.18 25.17
C CYS A 328 2.60 -11.13 25.60
N GLY A 329 2.29 -12.04 26.52
CA GLY A 329 3.25 -13.04 26.96
C GLY A 329 2.60 -14.24 27.65
N GLN A 330 3.22 -15.41 27.50
CA GLN A 330 2.86 -16.60 28.29
C GLN A 330 3.56 -16.59 29.64
N ARG A 331 4.78 -16.05 29.68
CA ARG A 331 5.59 -15.84 30.88
C ARG A 331 6.08 -14.41 30.88
N PHE A 332 5.94 -13.72 31.99
CA PHE A 332 6.36 -12.33 32.10
C PHE A 332 6.77 -12.01 33.53
N GLY A 333 8.03 -12.27 33.85
CA GLY A 333 8.58 -12.04 35.17
C GLY A 333 9.93 -11.33 35.17
N SER A 334 10.42 -11.02 36.37
CA SER A 334 11.69 -10.33 36.59
C SER A 334 12.90 -11.14 36.12
N GLU A 335 12.74 -12.46 35.95
CA GLU A 335 13.73 -13.38 35.37
C GLU A 335 14.10 -13.04 33.92
N LEU A 336 13.24 -12.31 33.19
CA LEU A 336 13.53 -11.83 31.84
C LEU A 336 14.45 -10.59 31.81
N GLY A 337 14.82 -10.05 32.99
CA GLY A 337 15.79 -8.98 33.15
C GLY A 337 15.19 -7.62 33.55
N LYS A 338 16.05 -6.71 34.05
CA LYS A 338 15.66 -5.40 34.61
C LYS A 338 14.87 -4.53 33.62
N GLY A 339 15.19 -4.61 32.32
CA GLY A 339 14.49 -3.83 31.29
C GLY A 339 13.02 -4.24 31.10
N ILE A 340 12.67 -5.52 31.33
CA ILE A 340 11.29 -5.99 31.29
C ILE A 340 10.48 -5.41 32.46
N THR A 341 11.07 -5.34 33.66
CA THR A 341 10.44 -4.67 34.80
C THR A 341 10.21 -3.18 34.53
N MET A 342 11.15 -2.50 33.86
CA MET A 342 10.97 -1.11 33.44
C MET A 342 9.85 -0.96 32.41
N LEU A 343 9.79 -1.85 31.40
CA LEU A 343 8.73 -1.87 30.41
C LEU A 343 7.36 -2.08 31.09
N ARG A 344 7.29 -3.07 31.99
CA ARG A 344 6.10 -3.42 32.76
C ARG A 344 5.50 -2.19 33.45
N ALA A 345 6.31 -1.33 34.05
CA ALA A 345 5.85 -0.13 34.76
C ALA A 345 5.09 0.87 33.85
N GLN A 346 5.31 0.83 32.54
CA GLN A 346 4.64 1.71 31.56
C GLN A 346 3.34 1.12 30.99
N LEU A 347 3.09 -0.18 31.18
CA LEU A 347 1.95 -0.90 30.61
C LEU A 347 0.74 -0.87 31.55
N THR A 348 0.05 0.27 31.66
CA THR A 348 -1.02 0.46 32.66
C THR A 348 -2.29 -0.34 32.38
N GLY A 349 -2.55 -0.76 31.14
CA GLY A 349 -3.63 -1.70 30.84
C GLY A 349 -3.24 -3.11 31.26
N ARG A 350 -3.97 -3.72 32.20
CA ARG A 350 -3.63 -5.05 32.72
C ARG A 350 -4.75 -6.04 32.44
N THR A 351 -4.43 -7.09 31.71
CA THR A 351 -5.32 -8.23 31.48
C THR A 351 -4.54 -9.53 31.63
N ALA A 352 -5.06 -10.47 32.40
CA ALA A 352 -4.46 -11.80 32.49
C ALA A 352 -5.55 -12.85 32.34
N HIS A 353 -5.37 -13.74 31.36
CA HIS A 353 -6.04 -15.02 31.33
C HIS A 353 -5.43 -15.95 32.37
N ARG A 354 -5.86 -17.21 32.41
CA ARG A 354 -5.23 -18.23 33.25
C ARG A 354 -3.73 -18.24 33.02
N VAL A 355 -2.96 -17.98 34.08
CA VAL A 355 -1.49 -18.10 34.10
C VAL A 355 -1.08 -19.38 34.82
N ASN A 356 0.15 -19.84 34.62
CA ASN A 356 0.65 -21.08 35.23
C ASN A 356 1.37 -20.84 36.57
N ASP A 357 1.80 -19.61 36.81
CA ASP A 357 2.69 -19.23 37.91
C ASP A 357 2.23 -17.91 38.56
N GLU A 358 2.47 -17.80 39.86
CA GLU A 358 2.14 -16.61 40.65
C GLU A 358 2.97 -15.39 40.24
N THR A 359 4.23 -15.60 39.81
CA THR A 359 5.13 -14.54 39.36
C THR A 359 4.57 -13.74 38.18
N SER A 360 3.98 -14.41 37.19
CA SER A 360 3.33 -13.75 36.06
C SER A 360 2.04 -13.03 36.47
N ALA A 361 1.27 -13.59 37.42
CA ALA A 361 0.08 -12.93 37.95
C ALA A 361 0.43 -11.65 38.73
N ASP A 362 1.46 -11.73 39.57
CA ASP A 362 1.99 -10.60 40.35
C ASP A 362 2.51 -9.48 39.43
N MET A 363 3.20 -9.85 38.35
CA MET A 363 3.61 -8.87 37.35
C MET A 363 2.44 -8.18 36.64
N ALA A 364 1.30 -8.85 36.48
CA ALA A 364 0.10 -8.22 35.95
C ALA A 364 -0.60 -7.31 36.97
N PHE A 365 -0.75 -7.74 38.23
CA PHE A 365 -1.67 -7.09 39.18
C PHE A 365 -1.13 -6.77 40.57
N GLY A 366 0.10 -7.14 40.92
CA GLY A 366 0.65 -7.01 42.27
C GLY A 366 0.66 -5.58 42.82
N ASP A 367 0.78 -4.58 41.94
CA ASP A 367 0.69 -3.15 42.29
C ASP A 367 -0.74 -2.58 42.24
N LEU A 368 -1.72 -3.35 41.76
CA LEU A 368 -3.11 -2.95 41.62
C LEU A 368 -3.99 -3.55 42.72
N SER A 369 -3.98 -4.88 42.85
CA SER A 369 -4.84 -5.62 43.77
C SER A 369 -4.31 -7.03 44.00
N PRO A 370 -3.94 -7.39 45.26
CA PRO A 370 -3.58 -8.77 45.60
C PRO A 370 -4.69 -9.77 45.29
N ASP A 371 -5.95 -9.38 45.43
CA ASP A 371 -7.10 -10.23 45.12
C ASP A 371 -7.18 -10.56 43.62
N ALA A 372 -6.76 -9.65 42.74
CA ALA A 372 -6.72 -9.88 41.31
C ALA A 372 -5.63 -10.90 40.90
N VAL A 373 -4.50 -10.92 41.63
CA VAL A 373 -3.44 -11.93 41.45
C VAL A 373 -4.01 -13.32 41.73
N LEU A 374 -4.65 -13.50 42.88
CA LEU A 374 -5.30 -14.77 43.24
C LEU A 374 -6.40 -15.15 42.25
N ALA A 375 -7.23 -14.19 41.83
CA ALA A 375 -8.31 -14.43 40.89
C ALA A 375 -7.80 -14.93 39.52
N ALA A 376 -6.65 -14.44 39.04
CA ALA A 376 -6.07 -14.86 37.76
C ALA A 376 -5.50 -16.29 37.82
N ILE A 377 -4.90 -16.67 38.95
CA ILE A 377 -4.33 -18.02 39.18
C ILE A 377 -5.46 -19.05 39.31
N GLN A 378 -6.57 -18.69 39.96
CA GLN A 378 -7.71 -19.57 40.20
C GLN A 378 -8.64 -19.74 39.00
N LEU A 379 -8.31 -19.16 37.83
CA LEU A 379 -9.12 -19.32 36.62
C LEU A 379 -9.16 -20.80 36.19
N PRO A 380 -10.35 -21.41 36.01
CA PRO A 380 -10.46 -22.81 35.64
C PRO A 380 -9.88 -23.11 34.24
N THR A 381 -9.37 -24.33 34.05
CA THR A 381 -8.84 -24.79 32.76
C THR A 381 -9.93 -25.12 31.73
N ASP A 382 -11.14 -25.45 32.18
CA ASP A 382 -12.28 -25.85 31.35
C ASP A 382 -13.06 -24.66 30.76
N THR A 383 -12.72 -23.42 31.13
CA THR A 383 -13.39 -22.20 30.68
C THR A 383 -12.45 -21.22 29.96
N PRO A 384 -11.83 -21.63 28.83
CA PRO A 384 -10.86 -20.79 28.11
C PRO A 384 -11.49 -19.49 27.61
N GLY A 385 -10.70 -18.42 27.62
CA GLY A 385 -11.11 -17.07 27.21
C GLY A 385 -11.54 -16.16 28.34
N ILE A 386 -11.83 -16.70 29.54
CA ILE A 386 -12.04 -15.84 30.72
C ILE A 386 -10.69 -15.21 31.09
N ALA A 387 -10.73 -13.93 31.42
CA ALA A 387 -9.59 -13.17 31.89
C ALA A 387 -10.00 -12.27 33.05
N VAL A 388 -9.04 -11.93 33.89
CA VAL A 388 -9.13 -10.83 34.85
C VAL A 388 -8.59 -9.58 34.19
N THR A 389 -9.27 -8.45 34.36
CA THR A 389 -8.76 -7.13 33.96
C THR A 389 -8.74 -6.20 35.16
N GLY A 390 -7.64 -5.46 35.31
CA GLY A 390 -7.54 -4.38 36.29
C GLY A 390 -8.19 -3.11 35.76
N ASP A 391 -8.63 -2.25 36.67
CA ASP A 391 -9.02 -0.88 36.38
C ASP A 391 -8.03 0.12 36.99
N SER A 392 -8.05 1.36 36.50
CA SER A 392 -7.16 2.42 36.97
C SER A 392 -7.48 2.92 38.38
N THR A 393 -8.57 2.45 39.00
CA THR A 393 -8.99 2.78 40.36
C THR A 393 -8.57 1.73 41.38
N GLY A 394 -7.84 0.68 40.97
CA GLY A 394 -7.40 -0.44 41.82
C GLY A 394 -8.42 -1.58 41.93
N GLY A 395 -9.58 -1.45 41.28
CA GLY A 395 -10.56 -2.52 41.14
C GLY A 395 -10.21 -3.49 40.01
N TRP A 396 -10.93 -4.61 39.96
CA TRP A 396 -10.79 -5.61 38.90
C TRP A 396 -12.15 -6.22 38.55
N ALA A 397 -12.22 -6.87 37.40
CA ALA A 397 -13.39 -7.65 37.01
C ALA A 397 -13.01 -8.81 36.09
N ARG A 398 -13.87 -9.83 36.04
CA ARG A 398 -13.76 -10.88 35.03
C ARG A 398 -14.36 -10.44 33.72
N ILE A 399 -13.65 -10.74 32.63
CA ILE A 399 -14.06 -10.49 31.26
C ILE A 399 -13.95 -11.77 30.42
N ARG A 400 -14.70 -11.83 29.33
CA ARG A 400 -14.48 -12.84 28.29
C ARG A 400 -14.71 -12.24 26.91
N ALA A 401 -13.75 -12.45 26.01
CA ALA A 401 -13.89 -12.05 24.61
C ALA A 401 -14.83 -13.03 23.87
N PRO A 402 -15.61 -12.56 22.89
CA PRO A 402 -16.38 -13.46 22.05
C PRO A 402 -15.43 -14.36 21.25
N HIS A 403 -15.80 -15.63 21.13
CA HIS A 403 -14.96 -16.60 20.43
C HIS A 403 -14.93 -16.30 18.92
N THR A 404 -13.77 -15.92 18.42
CA THR A 404 -13.49 -15.64 17.00
C THR A 404 -12.67 -16.77 16.40
N THR A 405 -13.20 -17.46 15.37
CA THR A 405 -12.48 -18.56 14.69
C THR A 405 -11.46 -18.01 13.69
N LYS A 406 -10.32 -18.71 13.52
CA LYS A 406 -9.37 -18.46 12.41
C LYS A 406 -9.85 -19.04 11.07
N SER A 407 -10.93 -19.84 11.08
CA SER A 407 -11.53 -20.46 9.89
C SER A 407 -12.73 -19.67 9.36
N PHE A 408 -12.95 -19.79 8.05
CA PHE A 408 -14.17 -19.36 7.37
C PHE A 408 -15.43 -19.95 8.06
N PRO A 409 -16.62 -19.39 7.81
CA PRO A 409 -17.88 -19.78 8.47
C PRO A 409 -18.22 -21.28 8.42
N ASP A 410 -17.55 -22.05 7.55
CA ASP A 410 -17.76 -23.46 7.28
C ASP A 410 -16.96 -24.44 8.17
N ARG A 411 -16.17 -23.94 9.14
CA ARG A 411 -15.36 -24.77 10.07
C ARG A 411 -14.29 -25.66 9.41
N GLN A 412 -13.89 -25.38 8.17
CA GLN A 412 -12.89 -26.20 7.46
C GLN A 412 -11.43 -25.83 7.83
N LYS A 413 -11.02 -26.17 9.06
CA LYS A 413 -9.66 -25.95 9.59
C LYS A 413 -8.56 -26.43 8.63
N ARG A 414 -8.77 -27.59 8.00
CA ARG A 414 -7.84 -28.22 7.05
C ARG A 414 -7.53 -27.34 5.83
N LEU A 415 -8.52 -26.64 5.28
CA LEU A 415 -8.31 -25.76 4.13
C LEU A 415 -7.51 -24.50 4.51
N ALA A 416 -7.73 -23.99 5.73
CA ALA A 416 -6.98 -22.86 6.25
C ALA A 416 -5.51 -23.22 6.54
N GLU A 417 -5.26 -24.43 7.08
CA GLU A 417 -3.91 -24.97 7.28
C GLU A 417 -3.19 -25.18 5.95
N LEU A 418 -3.86 -25.77 4.94
CA LEU A 418 -3.30 -25.92 3.59
C LEU A 418 -2.95 -24.58 2.96
N TRP A 419 -3.85 -23.60 3.06
CA TRP A 419 -3.62 -22.25 2.58
C TRP A 419 -2.44 -21.56 3.29
N LEU A 420 -2.30 -21.74 4.61
CA LEU A 420 -1.20 -21.19 5.38
C LEU A 420 0.15 -21.82 5.00
N ILE A 421 0.20 -23.14 4.79
CA ILE A 421 1.39 -23.86 4.30
C ILE A 421 1.81 -23.35 2.92
N GLU A 422 0.83 -23.14 2.03
CA GLU A 422 1.06 -22.68 0.66
C GLU A 422 1.64 -21.26 0.64
N ILE A 423 1.06 -20.34 1.42
CA ILE A 423 1.55 -18.95 1.55
C ILE A 423 2.92 -18.89 2.23
N ALA A 424 3.15 -19.66 3.29
CA ALA A 424 4.46 -19.73 3.94
C ALA A 424 5.54 -20.29 2.99
N SER A 425 5.18 -21.28 2.17
CA SER A 425 6.05 -21.80 1.11
C SER A 425 6.34 -20.77 0.02
N ASP A 426 5.39 -19.90 -0.33
CA ASP A 426 5.60 -18.85 -1.32
C ASP A 426 6.46 -17.71 -0.75
N MET A 427 6.32 -17.37 0.53
CA MET A 427 7.14 -16.37 1.21
C MET A 427 8.60 -16.81 1.36
N SER A 428 8.84 -18.03 1.86
CA SER A 428 10.19 -18.61 1.97
C SER A 428 10.95 -18.71 0.64
N ARG A 429 10.21 -18.79 -0.49
CA ARG A 429 10.78 -18.83 -1.84
C ARG A 429 10.91 -17.44 -2.49
N GLY A 430 10.55 -16.37 -1.79
CA GLY A 430 10.53 -15.00 -2.34
C GLY A 430 9.53 -14.83 -3.50
N ARG A 431 8.50 -15.67 -3.57
CA ARG A 431 7.47 -15.66 -4.62
C ARG A 431 6.16 -15.03 -4.18
N TYR A 432 6.05 -14.67 -2.91
CA TYR A 432 4.87 -14.03 -2.37
C TYR A 432 4.75 -12.61 -2.93
N VAL A 433 3.64 -12.39 -3.62
CA VAL A 433 3.26 -11.07 -4.14
C VAL A 433 2.02 -10.63 -3.35
N ASP A 434 2.05 -9.42 -2.78
CA ASP A 434 0.91 -8.87 -2.05
C ASP A 434 -0.35 -8.83 -2.95
N PRO A 435 -1.42 -9.56 -2.60
CA PRO A 435 -2.66 -9.59 -3.37
C PRO A 435 -3.37 -8.24 -3.52
N ARG A 436 -2.99 -7.21 -2.75
CA ARG A 436 -3.48 -5.83 -2.93
C ARG A 436 -2.58 -5.03 -3.88
N ALA A 437 -1.26 -5.09 -3.71
CA ALA A 437 -0.32 -4.48 -4.65
C ALA A 437 -0.45 -5.06 -6.08
N ALA A 438 -0.80 -6.34 -6.19
CA ALA A 438 -0.96 -7.03 -7.47
C ALA A 438 -2.31 -6.79 -8.17
N ARG A 439 -3.28 -6.16 -7.49
CA ARG A 439 -4.55 -5.72 -8.09
C ARG A 439 -4.41 -4.45 -8.91
N VAL A 440 -3.26 -3.77 -8.85
CA VAL A 440 -2.97 -2.66 -9.75
C VAL A 440 -3.11 -3.18 -11.18
N THR A 441 -3.88 -2.46 -11.99
CA THR A 441 -4.08 -2.82 -13.39
C THR A 441 -2.82 -2.52 -14.20
N PHE A 442 -2.61 -3.25 -15.29
CA PHE A 442 -1.50 -2.98 -16.22
C PHE A 442 -1.46 -1.51 -16.64
N LYS A 443 -2.62 -0.91 -16.95
CA LYS A 443 -2.71 0.51 -17.30
C LYS A 443 -2.28 1.42 -16.14
N GLY A 444 -2.78 1.18 -14.93
CA GLY A 444 -2.44 1.99 -13.76
C GLY A 444 -0.95 1.98 -13.46
N TYR A 445 -0.33 0.79 -13.54
CA TYR A 445 1.11 0.66 -13.35
C TYR A 445 1.92 1.27 -14.50
N ALA A 446 1.53 1.02 -15.77
CA ALA A 446 2.23 1.55 -16.94
C ALA A 446 2.26 3.09 -16.99
N VAL A 447 1.18 3.76 -16.56
CA VAL A 447 1.14 5.23 -16.47
C VAL A 447 2.14 5.74 -15.44
N LYS A 448 2.15 5.15 -14.23
CA LYS A 448 3.13 5.49 -13.19
C LYS A 448 4.56 5.23 -13.65
N TRP A 449 4.79 4.10 -14.31
CA TRP A 449 6.08 3.74 -14.87
C TRP A 449 6.52 4.77 -15.92
N LEU A 450 5.63 5.22 -16.80
CA LEU A 450 5.98 6.25 -17.78
C LEU A 450 6.42 7.58 -17.13
N GLU A 451 5.91 7.93 -15.95
CA GLU A 451 6.27 9.16 -15.24
C GLU A 451 7.65 9.07 -14.58
N THR A 452 8.00 7.90 -14.03
CA THR A 452 9.25 7.68 -13.29
C THR A 452 10.39 7.16 -14.16
N HIS A 453 10.09 6.59 -15.32
CA HIS A 453 11.09 5.99 -16.18
C HIS A 453 11.85 7.07 -16.96
N GLY A 454 13.15 7.17 -16.72
CA GLY A 454 14.07 8.20 -17.25
C GLY A 454 14.35 8.10 -18.76
N ILE A 455 13.30 8.02 -19.58
CA ILE A 455 13.37 8.01 -21.05
C ILE A 455 13.31 9.44 -21.60
N ASP A 456 13.97 9.69 -22.73
CA ASP A 456 13.85 10.93 -23.52
C ASP A 456 12.37 11.29 -23.76
N PRO A 457 11.91 12.53 -23.50
CA PRO A 457 10.49 12.89 -23.54
C PRO A 457 9.80 12.58 -24.87
N ALA A 458 10.51 12.67 -26.00
CA ALA A 458 9.95 12.29 -27.30
C ALA A 458 9.65 10.78 -27.38
N SER A 459 10.51 9.95 -26.77
CA SER A 459 10.35 8.50 -26.72
C SER A 459 9.25 8.10 -25.72
N GLN A 460 9.13 8.80 -24.60
CA GLN A 460 8.03 8.61 -23.64
C GLN A 460 6.67 8.80 -24.32
N VAL A 461 6.51 9.87 -25.12
CA VAL A 461 5.26 10.12 -25.88
C VAL A 461 4.95 8.99 -26.85
N VAL A 462 5.96 8.43 -27.53
CA VAL A 462 5.77 7.34 -28.48
C VAL A 462 5.36 6.05 -27.76
N VAL A 463 6.00 5.72 -26.65
CA VAL A 463 5.65 4.54 -25.82
C VAL A 463 4.24 4.71 -25.24
N GLU A 464 3.92 5.88 -24.67
CA GLU A 464 2.60 6.22 -24.16
C GLU A 464 1.53 6.03 -25.26
N GLN A 465 1.76 6.54 -26.46
CA GLN A 465 0.82 6.41 -27.58
C GLN A 465 0.60 4.95 -27.98
N ARG A 466 1.67 4.15 -28.10
CA ARG A 466 1.58 2.71 -28.45
C ARG A 466 0.82 1.93 -27.38
N LEU A 467 1.14 2.17 -26.11
CA LEU A 467 0.44 1.54 -24.99
C LEU A 467 -1.03 1.95 -24.97
N ARG A 468 -1.34 3.24 -25.14
CA ARG A 468 -2.72 3.75 -25.11
C ARG A 468 -3.58 3.24 -26.26
N LEU A 469 -3.07 3.24 -27.48
CA LEU A 469 -3.84 2.88 -28.68
C LEU A 469 -4.03 1.36 -28.82
N HIS A 470 -3.05 0.56 -28.39
CA HIS A 470 -3.05 -0.88 -28.65
C HIS A 470 -3.06 -1.73 -27.37
N ALA A 471 -2.12 -1.53 -26.44
CA ALA A 471 -1.99 -2.40 -25.27
C ALA A 471 -3.12 -2.21 -24.25
N PHE A 472 -3.48 -0.96 -23.92
CA PHE A 472 -4.47 -0.66 -22.88
C PHE A 472 -5.87 -1.12 -23.26
N ARG A 473 -6.20 -1.14 -24.55
CA ARG A 473 -7.47 -1.66 -25.05
C ARG A 473 -7.62 -3.16 -24.78
N LEU A 474 -6.53 -3.92 -24.89
CA LEU A 474 -6.55 -5.38 -24.83
C LEU A 474 -6.25 -5.94 -23.43
N ILE A 475 -5.26 -5.37 -22.76
CA ILE A 475 -4.75 -5.87 -21.47
C ILE A 475 -4.71 -4.80 -20.38
N GLY A 476 -5.15 -3.56 -20.66
CA GLY A 476 -4.98 -2.43 -19.74
C GLY A 476 -5.73 -2.55 -18.43
N SER A 477 -6.97 -3.05 -18.45
CA SER A 477 -7.79 -3.25 -17.24
C SER A 477 -7.41 -4.49 -16.43
N ARG A 478 -6.52 -5.33 -16.96
CA ARG A 478 -6.15 -6.59 -16.34
C ARG A 478 -5.25 -6.32 -15.10
N PRO A 479 -5.60 -6.87 -13.93
CA PRO A 479 -4.72 -6.87 -12.75
C PRO A 479 -3.38 -7.54 -13.02
N LEU A 480 -2.29 -7.00 -12.47
CA LEU A 480 -0.93 -7.53 -12.65
C LEU A 480 -0.80 -8.99 -12.17
N ASP A 481 -1.39 -9.37 -11.03
CA ASP A 481 -1.38 -10.78 -10.54
C ASP A 481 -1.98 -11.79 -11.52
N SER A 482 -2.96 -11.37 -12.31
CA SER A 482 -3.73 -12.24 -13.19
C SER A 482 -3.03 -12.48 -14.53
N PHE A 483 -1.86 -11.88 -14.78
CA PHE A 483 -1.14 -12.09 -16.03
C PHE A 483 -0.62 -13.51 -16.16
N ARG A 484 -0.91 -14.11 -17.32
CA ARG A 484 -0.51 -15.45 -17.71
C ARG A 484 0.10 -15.37 -19.10
N PRO A 485 1.00 -16.30 -19.48
CA PRO A 485 1.57 -16.35 -20.82
C PRO A 485 0.51 -16.36 -21.95
N GLU A 486 -0.67 -16.91 -21.70
CA GLU A 486 -1.78 -16.91 -22.67
C GLU A 486 -2.31 -15.51 -22.99
N HIS A 487 -2.32 -14.59 -22.03
CA HIS A 487 -2.77 -13.21 -22.25
C HIS A 487 -1.79 -12.46 -23.16
N ILE A 488 -0.50 -12.76 -23.02
CA ILE A 488 0.53 -12.19 -23.90
C ILE A 488 0.44 -12.79 -25.30
N ARG A 489 0.18 -14.10 -25.44
CA ARG A 489 -0.12 -14.69 -26.75
C ARG A 489 -1.36 -14.08 -27.39
N GLY A 490 -2.41 -13.83 -26.61
CA GLY A 490 -3.61 -13.15 -27.07
C GLY A 490 -3.33 -11.74 -27.58
N LEU A 491 -2.49 -10.98 -26.86
CA LEU A 491 -2.01 -9.67 -27.32
C LEU A 491 -1.24 -9.78 -28.63
N VAL A 492 -0.28 -10.70 -28.73
CA VAL A 492 0.53 -10.90 -29.95
C VAL A 492 -0.36 -11.26 -31.14
N SER A 493 -1.27 -12.22 -30.97
CA SER A 493 -2.22 -12.63 -32.00
C SER A 493 -3.13 -11.48 -32.44
N ALA A 494 -3.63 -10.67 -31.49
CA ALA A 494 -4.45 -9.51 -31.82
C ALA A 494 -3.67 -8.45 -32.61
N LEU A 495 -2.37 -8.26 -32.31
CA LEU A 495 -1.51 -7.33 -33.05
C LEU A 495 -1.13 -7.84 -34.44
N GLU A 496 -0.93 -9.15 -34.60
CA GLU A 496 -0.58 -9.76 -35.90
C GLU A 496 -1.78 -9.85 -36.84
N ASN A 497 -2.99 -10.00 -36.29
CA ASN A 497 -4.22 -10.06 -37.08
C ASN A 497 -4.84 -8.68 -37.38
N ASP A 498 -4.29 -7.60 -36.82
CA ASP A 498 -4.76 -6.24 -37.10
C ASP A 498 -4.12 -5.73 -38.40
N PRO A 499 -4.90 -5.54 -39.49
CA PRO A 499 -4.36 -5.09 -40.78
C PRO A 499 -3.78 -3.67 -40.71
N ALA A 500 -4.13 -2.87 -39.70
CA ALA A 500 -3.55 -1.54 -39.49
C ALA A 500 -2.18 -1.58 -38.78
N VAL A 501 -1.73 -2.74 -38.30
CA VAL A 501 -0.51 -2.91 -37.50
C VAL A 501 0.52 -3.72 -38.27
N SER A 502 1.55 -3.05 -38.81
CA SER A 502 2.70 -3.76 -39.39
C SER A 502 3.44 -4.62 -38.34
N GLY A 503 4.04 -5.76 -38.73
CA GLY A 503 4.77 -6.64 -37.81
C GLY A 503 5.89 -5.94 -37.03
N GLY A 504 6.61 -5.00 -37.66
CA GLY A 504 7.61 -4.18 -36.98
C GLY A 504 7.00 -3.25 -35.91
N TYR A 505 5.80 -2.72 -36.16
CA TYR A 505 5.07 -1.92 -35.18
C TYR A 505 4.51 -2.80 -34.04
N ALA A 506 3.96 -3.98 -34.36
CA ALA A 506 3.56 -4.98 -33.37
C ALA A 506 4.72 -5.37 -32.44
N ARG A 507 5.92 -5.62 -32.99
CA ARG A 507 7.11 -5.95 -32.19
C ARG A 507 7.53 -4.82 -31.26
N ASN A 508 7.38 -3.55 -31.68
CA ASN A 508 7.64 -2.41 -30.80
C ASN A 508 6.63 -2.33 -29.64
N ILE A 509 5.33 -2.52 -29.93
CA ILE A 509 4.27 -2.55 -28.89
C ILE A 509 4.55 -3.68 -27.89
N TYR A 510 4.90 -4.87 -28.38
CA TYR A 510 5.30 -6.00 -27.54
C TYR A 510 6.52 -5.68 -26.68
N GLY A 511 7.52 -4.99 -27.25
CA GLY A 511 8.70 -4.54 -26.52
C GLY A 511 8.36 -3.62 -25.35
N ASP A 512 7.47 -2.65 -25.57
CA ASP A 512 7.00 -1.75 -24.52
C ASP A 512 6.25 -2.50 -23.41
N VAL A 513 5.34 -3.41 -23.77
CA VAL A 513 4.61 -4.25 -22.80
C VAL A 513 5.58 -5.12 -22.00
N ARG A 514 6.58 -5.73 -22.66
CA ARG A 514 7.61 -6.51 -21.98
C ARG A 514 8.40 -5.66 -21.00
N ALA A 515 8.77 -4.42 -21.36
CA ALA A 515 9.51 -3.51 -20.48
C ALA A 515 8.69 -3.14 -19.23
N VAL A 516 7.41 -2.78 -19.41
CA VAL A 516 6.50 -2.49 -18.29
C VAL A 516 6.37 -3.70 -17.35
N LEU A 517 6.17 -4.90 -17.90
CA LEU A 517 6.03 -6.12 -17.10
C LEU A 517 7.35 -6.56 -16.45
N SER A 518 8.50 -6.20 -17.01
CA SER A 518 9.79 -6.40 -16.34
C SER A 518 9.92 -5.48 -15.13
N ALA A 519 9.60 -4.19 -15.28
CA ALA A 519 9.62 -3.26 -14.15
C ALA A 519 8.67 -3.71 -13.03
N ALA A 520 7.49 -4.23 -13.37
CA ALA A 520 6.55 -4.78 -12.39
C ALA A 520 7.09 -6.01 -11.64
N VAL A 521 8.00 -6.78 -12.25
CA VAL A 521 8.70 -7.89 -11.57
C VAL A 521 9.75 -7.34 -10.62
N ASP A 522 10.52 -6.34 -11.07
CA ASP A 522 11.55 -5.70 -10.24
C ASP A 522 10.92 -5.03 -8.99
N ASP A 523 9.72 -4.48 -9.13
CA ASP A 523 8.93 -3.90 -8.02
C ASP A 523 8.18 -4.95 -7.17
N GLY A 524 8.35 -6.25 -7.43
CA GLY A 524 7.72 -7.34 -6.67
C GLY A 524 6.21 -7.48 -6.87
N LEU A 525 5.62 -6.85 -7.90
CA LEU A 525 4.20 -6.94 -8.24
C LEU A 525 3.86 -8.15 -9.12
N LEU A 526 4.88 -8.77 -9.72
CA LEU A 526 4.78 -9.96 -10.55
C LEU A 526 5.94 -10.92 -10.19
N PRO A 527 5.69 -12.22 -10.00
CA PRO A 527 6.76 -13.15 -9.65
C PRO A 527 7.69 -13.45 -10.84
N ARG A 528 7.20 -13.29 -12.07
CA ARG A 528 7.97 -13.46 -13.30
C ARG A 528 7.33 -12.71 -14.45
N ASN A 529 8.15 -12.26 -15.40
CA ASN A 529 7.64 -11.60 -16.59
C ASN A 529 6.99 -12.65 -17.53
N PRO A 530 5.67 -12.58 -17.80
CA PRO A 530 4.99 -13.55 -18.67
C PRO A 530 5.49 -13.50 -20.11
N CYS A 531 6.07 -12.38 -20.57
CA CYS A 531 6.70 -12.25 -21.89
C CYS A 531 7.98 -13.08 -22.03
N SER A 532 8.56 -13.55 -20.92
CA SER A 532 9.76 -14.40 -20.91
C SER A 532 9.43 -15.90 -20.93
N ALA A 533 8.15 -16.29 -20.95
CA ALA A 533 7.77 -17.69 -21.03
C ALA A 533 8.13 -18.28 -22.40
N LYS A 534 8.70 -19.49 -22.44
CA LYS A 534 9.09 -20.20 -23.69
C LYS A 534 7.96 -20.32 -24.70
N SER A 535 6.72 -20.36 -24.22
CA SER A 535 5.52 -20.49 -25.04
C SER A 535 5.01 -19.18 -25.62
N VAL A 536 5.65 -18.04 -25.32
CA VAL A 536 5.33 -16.72 -25.87
C VAL A 536 6.42 -16.39 -26.89
N ARG A 537 6.01 -16.16 -28.14
CA ARG A 537 6.91 -15.69 -29.18
C ARG A 537 6.62 -14.22 -29.50
N PRO A 538 7.64 -13.37 -29.64
CA PRO A 538 7.44 -11.99 -30.04
C PRO A 538 6.90 -11.92 -31.49
N PRO A 539 6.11 -10.89 -31.85
CA PRO A 539 5.45 -10.81 -33.15
C PRO A 539 6.39 -10.98 -34.34
N ALA A 540 6.00 -11.72 -35.37
CA ALA A 540 6.83 -11.92 -36.55
C ALA A 540 7.16 -10.57 -37.22
N VAL A 541 8.42 -10.40 -37.61
CA VAL A 541 8.85 -9.25 -38.42
C VAL A 541 9.44 -9.80 -39.68
N GLU A 542 8.78 -9.48 -40.79
CA GLU A 542 9.34 -9.71 -42.11
C GLU A 542 10.60 -8.86 -42.27
N GLN A 543 11.76 -9.51 -42.39
CA GLN A 543 13.01 -8.82 -42.67
C GLN A 543 13.05 -8.49 -44.15
N ARG A 544 12.64 -7.28 -44.50
CA ARG A 544 12.83 -6.78 -45.86
C ARG A 544 14.29 -6.37 -46.04
N ARG A 545 14.92 -6.91 -47.08
CA ARG A 545 16.25 -6.47 -47.48
C ARG A 545 16.15 -5.02 -47.94
N VAL A 546 17.05 -4.18 -47.43
CA VAL A 546 17.18 -2.81 -47.91
C VAL A 546 17.66 -2.88 -49.35
N VAL A 547 16.89 -2.27 -50.26
CA VAL A 547 17.28 -1.99 -51.63
C VAL A 547 17.67 -0.52 -51.68
N PRO A 548 18.97 -0.20 -51.77
CA PRO A 548 19.43 1.17 -51.93
C PRO A 548 18.90 1.78 -53.23
N TRP A 549 18.73 3.10 -53.26
CA TRP A 549 18.41 3.79 -54.50
C TRP A 549 19.59 3.75 -55.47
N LEU A 550 19.29 3.91 -56.75
CA LEU A 550 20.29 4.18 -57.78
C LEU A 550 20.65 5.67 -57.81
N PRO A 551 21.86 6.05 -58.25
CA PRO A 551 22.26 7.46 -58.38
C PRO A 551 21.25 8.30 -59.18
N GLU A 552 20.68 7.73 -60.25
CA GLU A 552 19.71 8.38 -61.12
C GLU A 552 18.41 8.69 -60.38
N GLN A 553 17.98 7.80 -59.47
CA GLN A 553 16.80 8.01 -58.64
C GLN A 553 17.02 9.14 -57.62
N VAL A 554 18.21 9.20 -57.02
CA VAL A 554 18.59 10.32 -56.13
C VAL A 554 18.55 11.64 -56.88
N GLN A 555 19.12 11.69 -58.10
CA GLN A 555 19.12 12.89 -58.94
C GLN A 555 17.72 13.29 -59.40
N ALA A 556 16.88 12.34 -59.79
CA ALA A 556 15.50 12.60 -60.22
C ALA A 556 14.67 13.23 -59.09
N VAL A 557 14.72 12.67 -57.88
CA VAL A 557 14.02 13.22 -56.71
C VAL A 557 14.57 14.60 -56.34
N ARG A 558 15.89 14.77 -56.40
CA ARG A 558 16.54 16.07 -56.17
C ARG A 558 16.06 17.12 -57.18
N ALA A 559 15.97 16.79 -58.46
CA ALA A 559 15.53 17.71 -59.50
C ALA A 559 14.05 18.11 -59.36
N ALA A 560 13.21 17.15 -58.94
CA ALA A 560 11.78 17.36 -58.74
C ALA A 560 11.44 18.22 -57.50
N LEU A 561 12.35 18.32 -56.52
CA LEU A 561 12.15 19.21 -55.37
C LEU A 561 12.33 20.70 -55.75
N PRO A 562 11.61 21.62 -55.08
CA PRO A 562 11.89 23.04 -55.16
C PRO A 562 13.36 23.35 -54.84
N GLN A 563 13.93 24.37 -55.51
CA GLN A 563 15.35 24.73 -55.40
C GLN A 563 15.84 24.82 -53.94
N ARG A 564 15.01 25.38 -53.06
CA ARG A 564 15.24 25.55 -51.61
C ARG A 564 15.53 24.24 -50.87
N TYR A 565 14.99 23.12 -51.33
CA TYR A 565 15.07 21.83 -50.63
C TYR A 565 16.02 20.84 -51.30
N ARG A 566 16.53 21.13 -52.49
CA ARG A 566 17.45 20.23 -53.23
C ARG A 566 18.71 19.88 -52.44
N PRO A 567 19.39 20.82 -51.76
CA PRO A 567 20.61 20.48 -51.02
C PRO A 567 20.33 19.63 -49.76
N MET A 568 19.08 19.51 -49.31
CA MET A 568 18.72 18.54 -48.27
C MET A 568 18.92 17.10 -48.77
N VAL A 569 18.72 16.83 -50.07
CA VAL A 569 19.03 15.53 -50.69
C VAL A 569 20.53 15.31 -50.71
N ASP A 570 21.30 16.33 -51.09
CA ASP A 570 22.76 16.29 -51.15
C ASP A 570 23.36 15.93 -49.79
N MET A 571 22.88 16.55 -48.71
CA MET A 571 23.30 16.22 -47.33
C MET A 571 22.89 14.81 -46.89
N GLY A 572 21.71 14.34 -47.31
CA GLY A 572 21.24 12.99 -46.99
C GLY A 572 22.01 11.89 -47.73
N ALA A 573 22.26 12.09 -49.02
CA ALA A 573 22.90 11.13 -49.91
C ALA A 573 24.43 11.15 -49.84
N GLY A 574 25.01 12.32 -49.62
CA GLY A 574 26.46 12.53 -49.59
C GLY A 574 27.10 12.54 -48.20
N CYS A 575 26.31 12.75 -47.14
CA CYS A 575 26.80 12.72 -45.75
C CYS A 575 25.97 11.77 -44.84
N GLY A 576 25.02 11.01 -45.40
CA GLY A 576 24.26 10.01 -44.65
C GLY A 576 23.45 10.55 -43.46
N LEU A 577 23.12 11.84 -43.45
CA LEU A 577 22.45 12.48 -42.31
C LEU A 577 21.00 11.99 -42.17
N ARG A 578 20.51 11.90 -40.93
CA ARG A 578 19.08 11.62 -40.68
C ARG A 578 18.26 12.86 -41.00
N GLN A 579 17.01 12.70 -41.41
CA GLN A 579 16.12 13.84 -41.72
C GLN A 579 16.09 14.92 -40.62
N GLY A 580 16.00 14.54 -39.34
CA GLY A 580 16.02 15.50 -38.23
C GLY A 580 17.36 16.22 -38.06
N GLU A 581 18.47 15.57 -38.40
CA GLU A 581 19.83 16.15 -38.40
C GLU A 581 19.97 17.15 -39.56
N ILE A 582 19.44 16.82 -40.75
CA ILE A 582 19.41 17.73 -41.91
C ILE A 582 18.61 19.00 -41.57
N VAL A 583 17.39 18.85 -41.06
CA VAL A 583 16.54 19.99 -40.67
C VAL A 583 17.16 20.82 -39.53
N GLY A 584 18.00 20.21 -38.69
CA GLY A 584 18.71 20.90 -37.60
C GLY A 584 20.10 21.41 -37.98
N LEU A 585 20.52 21.28 -39.24
CA LEU A 585 21.85 21.70 -39.68
C LEU A 585 21.94 23.23 -39.73
N ALA A 586 22.98 23.76 -39.08
CA ALA A 586 23.26 25.18 -39.00
C ALA A 586 24.67 25.50 -39.52
N GLU A 587 24.94 26.78 -39.74
CA GLU A 587 26.22 27.25 -40.31
C GLU A 587 27.44 26.83 -39.47
N ASP A 588 27.29 26.78 -38.15
CA ASP A 588 28.35 26.42 -37.19
C ASP A 588 28.75 24.93 -37.24
N ALA A 589 27.93 24.11 -37.90
CA ALA A 589 28.15 22.67 -38.06
C ALA A 589 28.92 22.33 -39.34
N VAL A 590 29.15 23.28 -40.25
CA VAL A 590 29.80 23.05 -41.54
C VAL A 590 31.17 23.70 -41.55
N ASP A 591 32.22 22.89 -41.64
CA ASP A 591 33.60 23.34 -41.77
C ASP A 591 34.07 23.09 -43.21
N PHE A 592 33.92 24.12 -44.04
CA PHE A 592 34.33 24.09 -45.44
C PHE A 592 35.84 23.98 -45.62
N ALA A 593 36.64 24.43 -44.64
CA ALA A 593 38.10 24.40 -44.74
C ALA A 593 38.64 22.99 -44.48
N SER A 594 38.08 22.28 -43.50
CA SER A 594 38.48 20.89 -43.20
C SER A 594 37.69 19.84 -43.98
N GLY A 595 36.62 20.23 -44.69
CA GLY A 595 35.77 19.30 -45.44
C GLY A 595 34.98 18.38 -44.50
N ILE A 596 34.45 18.92 -43.41
CA ILE A 596 33.75 18.16 -42.37
C ILE A 596 32.40 18.78 -42.04
N VAL A 597 31.39 17.94 -41.84
CA VAL A 597 30.11 18.30 -41.23
C VAL A 597 30.03 17.67 -39.85
N ARG A 598 29.92 18.53 -38.83
CA ARG A 598 29.74 18.12 -37.44
C ARG A 598 28.26 17.94 -37.14
N VAL A 599 27.83 16.73 -36.84
CA VAL A 599 26.43 16.44 -36.51
C VAL A 599 26.20 16.77 -35.04
N LEU A 600 25.93 18.05 -34.75
CA LEU A 600 25.81 18.58 -33.39
C LEU A 600 24.38 18.50 -32.82
N ARG A 601 23.37 18.56 -33.69
CA ARG A 601 21.97 18.66 -33.28
C ARG A 601 21.00 18.13 -34.32
N GLN A 602 19.77 17.94 -33.87
CA GLN A 602 18.62 17.61 -34.70
C GLN A 602 17.39 18.36 -34.21
N VAL A 603 16.41 18.56 -35.10
CA VAL A 603 15.08 19.04 -34.72
C VAL A 603 14.16 17.85 -34.45
N LYS A 604 13.59 17.79 -33.25
CA LYS A 604 12.57 16.82 -32.85
C LYS A 604 11.22 17.50 -32.65
N LEU A 605 10.15 16.75 -32.85
CA LEU A 605 8.77 17.17 -32.55
C LEU A 605 8.29 16.43 -31.30
N ILE A 606 7.93 17.18 -30.24
CA ILE A 606 7.40 16.65 -28.99
C ILE A 606 6.06 17.32 -28.72
N ARG A 607 4.96 16.53 -28.76
CA ARG A 607 3.58 17.01 -28.57
C ARG A 607 3.25 18.27 -29.41
N GLY A 608 3.66 18.26 -30.68
CA GLY A 608 3.43 19.37 -31.62
C GLY A 608 4.39 20.55 -31.50
N LYS A 609 5.32 20.55 -30.52
CA LYS A 609 6.33 21.60 -30.35
C LYS A 609 7.69 21.14 -30.88
N ALA A 610 8.35 21.98 -31.66
CA ALA A 610 9.71 21.73 -32.11
C ALA A 610 10.71 22.01 -30.99
N VAL A 611 11.71 21.15 -30.85
CA VAL A 611 12.82 21.30 -29.91
C VAL A 611 14.13 20.95 -30.62
N PHE A 612 15.21 21.61 -30.25
CA PHE A 612 16.54 21.12 -30.57
C PHE A 612 16.89 19.97 -29.63
N ALA A 613 17.54 18.95 -30.15
CA ALA A 613 18.04 17.85 -29.34
C ALA A 613 19.41 17.41 -29.87
N PRO A 614 20.26 16.82 -29.02
CA PRO A 614 21.47 16.16 -29.51
C PRO A 614 21.08 15.02 -30.47
N PRO A 615 22.00 14.57 -31.34
CA PRO A 615 21.78 13.42 -32.20
C PRO A 615 21.40 12.18 -31.39
N LYS A 616 20.83 11.18 -32.06
CA LYS A 616 20.37 9.97 -31.36
C LYS A 616 21.51 9.36 -30.54
N CYS A 617 21.22 8.99 -29.29
CA CYS A 617 22.17 8.48 -28.30
C CYS A 617 23.23 9.49 -27.80
N ASN A 618 23.01 10.81 -27.97
CA ASN A 618 23.97 11.86 -27.59
C ASN A 618 25.34 11.69 -28.26
N LYS A 619 25.40 11.06 -29.43
CA LYS A 619 26.64 10.86 -30.18
C LYS A 619 26.78 11.95 -31.23
N GLU A 620 27.48 13.01 -30.86
CA GLU A 620 28.07 13.93 -31.84
C GLU A 620 29.10 13.16 -32.68
N ARG A 621 29.18 13.51 -33.95
CA ARG A 621 30.07 12.85 -34.90
C ARG A 621 30.45 13.78 -36.02
N ASP A 622 31.64 13.55 -36.54
CA ASP A 622 32.14 14.23 -37.72
C ASP A 622 31.92 13.32 -38.92
N VAL A 623 31.38 13.90 -39.99
CA VAL A 623 31.15 13.22 -41.25
C VAL A 623 31.95 13.93 -42.34
N PRO A 624 32.74 13.19 -43.15
CA PRO A 624 33.40 13.77 -44.31
C PRO A 624 32.40 14.46 -45.23
N LEU A 625 32.72 15.67 -45.67
CA LEU A 625 31.94 16.46 -46.61
C LEU A 625 32.62 16.42 -47.99
N PRO A 626 32.11 15.63 -48.95
CA PRO A 626 32.68 15.56 -50.29
C PRO A 626 32.59 16.93 -50.99
N PRO A 627 33.58 17.32 -51.82
CA PRO A 627 33.57 18.60 -52.53
C PRO A 627 32.30 18.85 -53.34
N SER A 628 31.78 17.82 -54.03
CA SER A 628 30.55 17.90 -54.81
C SER A 628 29.30 18.27 -54.00
N VAL A 629 29.30 17.97 -52.69
CA VAL A 629 28.23 18.35 -51.76
C VAL A 629 28.53 19.71 -51.13
N ALA A 630 29.81 19.97 -50.83
CA ALA A 630 30.27 21.24 -50.28
C ALA A 630 29.93 22.41 -51.21
N ASP A 631 30.15 22.26 -52.51
CA ASP A 631 29.92 23.31 -53.52
C ASP A 631 28.45 23.75 -53.62
N ALA A 632 27.51 22.87 -53.27
CA ALA A 632 26.08 23.16 -53.31
C ALA A 632 25.62 24.05 -52.14
N LEU A 633 26.34 24.06 -51.01
CA LEU A 633 25.92 24.76 -49.80
C LEU A 633 26.10 26.30 -49.88
N PRO A 634 27.23 26.87 -50.36
CA PRO A 634 27.38 28.31 -50.49
C PRO A 634 26.32 28.93 -51.41
N ALA A 635 26.09 28.34 -52.59
CA ALA A 635 25.07 28.81 -53.53
C ALA A 635 23.66 28.78 -52.91
N HIS A 636 23.36 27.75 -52.10
CA HIS A 636 22.11 27.68 -51.34
C HIS A 636 22.04 28.75 -50.25
N MET A 637 23.11 28.96 -49.47
CA MET A 637 23.17 29.98 -48.43
C MET A 637 23.07 31.39 -49.00
N ASP A 638 23.49 31.61 -50.24
CA ASP A 638 23.33 32.90 -50.92
C ASP A 638 21.91 33.13 -51.44
N ALA A 639 21.30 32.13 -52.08
CA ALA A 639 19.93 32.21 -52.56
C ALA A 639 18.90 32.19 -51.41
N PHE A 640 19.19 31.47 -50.33
CA PHE A 640 18.32 31.24 -49.18
C PHE A 640 19.12 31.42 -47.89
N LYS A 641 19.26 32.69 -47.47
CA LYS A 641 20.07 33.07 -46.31
C LYS A 641 19.70 32.24 -45.07
N PRO A 642 20.69 31.70 -44.32
CA PRO A 642 20.46 31.00 -43.07
C PRO A 642 19.69 31.88 -42.07
N VAL A 643 18.64 31.32 -41.47
CA VAL A 643 17.75 32.04 -40.54
C VAL A 643 18.04 31.59 -39.12
N GLU A 644 18.18 32.55 -38.22
CA GLU A 644 18.29 32.25 -36.79
C GLU A 644 16.95 31.75 -36.24
N ILE A 645 16.96 30.54 -35.69
CA ILE A 645 15.80 29.91 -35.10
C ILE A 645 16.10 29.57 -33.64
N THR A 646 15.25 30.05 -32.75
CA THR A 646 15.34 29.79 -31.31
C THR A 646 14.35 28.69 -30.92
N LEU A 647 14.85 27.55 -30.45
CA LEU A 647 14.01 26.45 -29.94
C LEU A 647 14.44 26.02 -28.54
N PRO A 648 13.54 25.46 -27.72
CA PRO A 648 13.90 24.79 -26.48
C PRO A 648 14.85 23.61 -26.72
N TRP A 649 15.77 23.36 -25.79
CA TRP A 649 16.72 22.24 -25.83
C TRP A 649 16.17 21.02 -25.08
N ARG A 650 16.22 19.85 -25.75
CA ARG A 650 15.77 18.50 -25.34
C ARG A 650 14.27 18.36 -25.08
N LYS A 651 13.67 19.30 -24.35
CA LYS A 651 12.28 19.26 -23.89
C LYS A 651 11.59 20.60 -24.14
N PRO A 652 10.25 20.64 -24.33
CA PRO A 652 9.54 21.87 -24.70
C PRO A 652 9.62 23.03 -23.70
N ASP A 653 9.89 22.71 -22.43
CA ASP A 653 10.12 23.62 -21.29
C ASP A 653 11.62 23.83 -21.00
N GLY A 654 12.49 23.34 -21.88
CA GLY A 654 13.95 23.43 -21.73
C GLY A 654 14.49 24.83 -22.01
N PRO A 655 15.78 25.07 -21.69
CA PRO A 655 16.45 26.32 -22.02
C PRO A 655 16.42 26.54 -23.54
N LYS A 656 16.16 27.78 -23.95
CA LYS A 656 16.12 28.16 -25.35
C LYS A 656 17.54 28.27 -25.91
N VAL A 657 17.75 27.72 -27.10
CA VAL A 657 19.02 27.79 -27.84
C VAL A 657 18.71 28.30 -29.24
N SER A 658 19.52 29.25 -29.70
CA SER A 658 19.45 29.80 -31.06
C SER A 658 20.48 29.13 -31.96
N ALA A 659 20.10 28.82 -33.19
CA ALA A 659 21.01 28.36 -34.23
C ALA A 659 20.58 28.91 -35.59
N ARG A 660 21.55 29.26 -36.45
CA ARG A 660 21.30 29.76 -37.80
C ARG A 660 21.15 28.60 -38.78
N LEU A 661 19.91 28.15 -38.98
CA LEU A 661 19.60 26.95 -39.77
C LEU A 661 19.78 27.20 -41.26
N LEU A 662 20.41 26.23 -41.95
CA LEU A 662 20.64 26.28 -43.40
C LEU A 662 19.37 26.02 -44.20
N PHE A 663 18.49 25.13 -43.69
CA PHE A 663 17.27 24.73 -44.39
C PHE A 663 16.03 25.26 -43.68
N THR A 664 15.31 26.13 -44.36
CA THR A 664 14.19 26.88 -43.81
C THR A 664 12.96 26.77 -44.71
N ASN A 665 11.75 26.90 -44.15
CA ASN A 665 10.52 26.99 -44.95
C ASN A 665 10.14 28.46 -45.23
N THR A 666 9.17 28.66 -46.13
CA THR A 666 8.69 29.98 -46.53
C THR A 666 7.77 30.66 -45.51
N ALA A 667 7.26 29.92 -44.52
CA ALA A 667 6.27 30.44 -43.56
C ALA A 667 6.88 30.79 -42.20
N SER A 668 7.37 29.79 -41.47
CA SER A 668 7.78 29.89 -40.07
C SER A 668 9.31 29.94 -39.87
N GLY A 669 10.09 29.92 -40.94
CA GLY A 669 11.53 29.69 -40.93
C GLY A 669 11.94 28.24 -40.61
N LEU A 670 11.17 27.47 -39.85
CA LEU A 670 11.47 26.06 -39.55
C LEU A 670 10.85 25.07 -40.54
N VAL A 671 11.64 24.13 -41.06
CA VAL A 671 11.11 23.00 -41.86
C VAL A 671 10.44 21.96 -40.95
N TRP A 672 9.12 21.88 -41.01
CA TRP A 672 8.36 20.84 -40.32
C TRP A 672 8.42 19.53 -41.11
N ARG A 673 9.10 18.51 -40.58
CA ARG A 673 9.27 17.20 -41.26
C ARG A 673 7.96 16.61 -41.81
N SER A 674 6.85 16.76 -41.08
CA SER A 674 5.56 16.20 -41.48
C SER A 674 4.99 16.91 -42.70
N ASN A 675 5.06 18.25 -42.72
CA ASN A 675 4.60 19.04 -43.84
C ASN A 675 5.51 18.82 -45.05
N PHE A 676 6.83 18.87 -44.85
CA PHE A 676 7.81 18.58 -45.90
C PHE A 676 7.57 17.22 -46.55
N ASN A 677 7.36 16.17 -45.75
CA ASN A 677 7.15 14.82 -46.28
C ASN A 677 5.89 14.72 -47.17
N VAL A 678 4.83 15.45 -46.84
CA VAL A 678 3.55 15.39 -47.56
C VAL A 678 3.51 16.35 -48.75
N GLN A 679 4.02 17.57 -48.57
CA GLN A 679 3.88 18.67 -49.52
C GLN A 679 5.01 18.73 -50.54
N GLU A 680 6.20 18.23 -50.21
CA GLU A 680 7.40 18.38 -51.05
C GLU A 680 7.98 17.02 -51.43
N TRP A 681 8.23 16.15 -50.44
CA TRP A 681 8.91 14.88 -50.66
C TRP A 681 8.07 13.89 -51.49
N LYS A 682 6.82 13.65 -51.10
CA LYS A 682 5.92 12.72 -51.82
C LYS A 682 5.67 13.15 -53.28
N PRO A 683 5.35 14.42 -53.59
CA PRO A 683 5.28 14.87 -54.98
C PRO A 683 6.59 14.66 -55.75
N ALA A 684 7.74 14.93 -55.14
CA ALA A 684 9.03 14.70 -55.79
C ALA A 684 9.31 13.22 -56.07
N LEU A 685 8.87 12.31 -55.18
CA LEU A 685 8.94 10.86 -55.44
C LEU A 685 8.05 10.44 -56.61
N ALA A 686 6.85 11.02 -56.72
CA ALA A 686 5.90 10.71 -57.79
C ALA A 686 6.42 11.20 -59.15
N ALA A 687 6.90 12.45 -59.20
CA ALA A 687 7.54 13.04 -60.38
C ALA A 687 8.81 12.28 -60.81
N ALA A 688 9.52 11.66 -59.86
CA ALA A 688 10.67 10.79 -60.13
C ALA A 688 10.27 9.35 -60.51
N GLY A 689 8.97 9.03 -60.57
CA GLY A 689 8.45 7.70 -60.92
C GLY A 689 8.66 6.62 -59.86
N LEU A 690 8.98 7.00 -58.61
CA LEU A 690 9.21 6.05 -57.52
C LEU A 690 7.92 5.62 -56.81
N ILE A 691 6.88 6.45 -56.89
CA ILE A 691 5.56 6.18 -56.34
C ILE A 691 4.49 6.62 -57.33
N SER A 692 3.27 6.10 -57.16
CA SER A 692 2.10 6.56 -57.93
C SER A 692 1.78 8.02 -57.61
N GLU A 693 1.22 8.72 -58.61
CA GLU A 693 0.63 10.05 -58.43
C GLU A 693 -0.47 10.05 -57.36
N ALA A 694 -0.78 11.24 -56.84
CA ALA A 694 -1.82 11.39 -55.83
C ALA A 694 -3.17 10.84 -56.35
N GLY A 695 -3.85 10.07 -55.49
CA GLY A 695 -5.20 9.59 -55.79
C GLY A 695 -6.21 10.74 -55.89
N ALA A 696 -7.45 10.40 -56.26
CA ALA A 696 -8.54 11.38 -56.39
C ALA A 696 -8.85 12.15 -55.08
N ASP A 697 -8.45 11.64 -53.91
CA ASP A 697 -8.57 12.31 -52.61
C ASP A 697 -7.38 13.23 -52.28
N GLY A 698 -6.47 13.45 -53.24
CA GLY A 698 -5.28 14.28 -53.10
C GLY A 698 -4.18 13.65 -52.26
N LYS A 699 -4.26 12.36 -51.92
CA LYS A 699 -3.25 11.68 -51.09
C LYS A 699 -2.39 10.75 -51.91
N TYR A 700 -1.09 10.79 -51.63
CA TYR A 700 -0.13 9.81 -52.11
C TYR A 700 -0.14 8.56 -51.24
N GLU A 701 0.10 7.42 -51.87
CA GLU A 701 0.25 6.13 -51.21
C GLU A 701 1.37 6.14 -50.14
N SER A 702 1.32 5.18 -49.23
CA SER A 702 2.34 5.02 -48.20
C SER A 702 3.57 4.31 -48.77
N ALA A 703 4.58 5.08 -49.18
CA ALA A 703 5.88 4.55 -49.62
C ALA A 703 6.97 4.75 -48.54
N ARG A 704 6.99 3.87 -47.54
CA ARG A 704 7.89 4.04 -46.38
C ARG A 704 9.35 3.79 -46.73
N GLU A 705 9.58 2.83 -47.62
CA GLU A 705 10.88 2.47 -48.20
C GLU A 705 11.52 3.61 -49.00
N HIS A 706 10.71 4.54 -49.53
CA HIS A 706 11.16 5.73 -50.26
C HIS A 706 11.18 7.01 -49.42
N GLY A 707 11.01 6.93 -48.10
CA GLY A 707 11.19 8.10 -47.22
C GLY A 707 12.65 8.61 -47.26
N MET A 708 12.91 9.81 -46.72
CA MET A 708 14.28 10.39 -46.70
C MET A 708 15.37 9.49 -46.10
N HIS A 709 15.01 8.46 -45.33
CA HIS A 709 15.98 7.48 -44.84
C HIS A 709 16.60 6.62 -45.96
N ALA A 710 15.97 6.56 -47.14
CA ALA A 710 16.51 5.91 -48.32
C ALA A 710 17.82 6.54 -48.80
N LEU A 711 17.98 7.87 -48.68
CA LEU A 711 19.23 8.58 -49.00
C LEU A 711 20.40 8.10 -48.13
N ARG A 712 20.09 7.77 -46.88
CA ARG A 712 21.08 7.24 -45.95
C ARG A 712 21.41 5.78 -46.23
N HIS A 713 20.46 4.99 -46.73
CA HIS A 713 20.73 3.65 -47.26
C HIS A 713 21.59 3.72 -48.53
N PHE A 714 21.34 4.70 -49.40
CA PHE A 714 22.19 5.01 -50.55
C PHE A 714 23.62 5.35 -50.11
N TYR A 715 23.81 6.32 -49.21
CA TYR A 715 25.13 6.68 -48.68
C TYR A 715 25.91 5.47 -48.13
N ALA A 716 25.25 4.68 -47.28
CA ALA A 716 25.85 3.47 -46.72
C ALA A 716 26.23 2.46 -47.81
N SER A 717 25.36 2.26 -48.81
CA SER A 717 25.62 1.37 -49.94
C SER A 717 26.83 1.82 -50.74
N VAL A 718 26.91 3.10 -51.09
CA VAL A 718 28.03 3.65 -51.89
C VAL A 718 29.35 3.45 -51.16
N LEU A 719 29.41 3.76 -49.86
CA LEU A 719 30.64 3.58 -49.08
C LEU A 719 31.06 2.11 -48.95
N LEU A 720 30.10 1.21 -48.72
CA LEU A 720 30.41 -0.22 -48.58
C LEU A 720 30.83 -0.86 -49.92
N ASP A 721 30.21 -0.43 -51.02
CA ASP A 721 30.59 -0.85 -52.37
C ASP A 721 32.00 -0.35 -52.73
N ALA A 722 32.33 0.89 -52.35
CA ALA A 722 33.67 1.46 -52.45
C ALA A 722 34.71 0.81 -51.52
N GLY A 723 34.30 -0.13 -50.65
CA GLY A 723 35.18 -0.89 -49.78
C GLY A 723 35.51 -0.24 -48.44
N GLU A 724 34.77 0.79 -48.03
CA GLU A 724 34.96 1.47 -46.75
C GLU A 724 34.70 0.50 -45.56
N SER A 725 35.38 0.75 -44.44
CA SER A 725 35.26 -0.11 -43.28
C SER A 725 33.87 0.01 -42.63
N ILE A 726 33.28 -1.12 -42.22
CA ILE A 726 31.98 -1.14 -41.51
C ILE A 726 32.03 -0.26 -40.25
N LYS A 727 33.20 -0.17 -39.61
CA LYS A 727 33.42 0.70 -38.44
C LYS A 727 33.26 2.18 -38.83
N ALA A 728 33.97 2.64 -39.87
CA ALA A 728 33.87 4.02 -40.33
C ALA A 728 32.45 4.35 -40.81
N VAL A 729 31.82 3.48 -41.61
CA VAL A 729 30.42 3.65 -42.03
C VAL A 729 29.49 3.72 -40.80
N SER A 730 29.67 2.84 -39.81
CA SER A 730 28.89 2.87 -38.55
C SER A 730 29.09 4.17 -37.78
N GLU A 731 30.31 4.70 -37.78
CA GLU A 731 30.69 5.94 -37.11
C GLU A 731 30.06 7.15 -37.80
N TYR A 732 30.20 7.29 -39.13
CA TYR A 732 29.59 8.36 -39.93
C TYR A 732 28.07 8.32 -39.92
N LEU A 733 27.49 7.12 -39.80
CA LEU A 733 26.05 6.96 -39.60
C LEU A 733 25.65 7.28 -38.14
N GLY A 734 26.55 7.17 -37.16
CA GLY A 734 26.23 7.34 -35.75
C GLY A 734 25.32 6.22 -35.25
N HIS A 735 25.71 4.96 -35.51
CA HIS A 735 25.09 3.79 -34.88
C HIS A 735 25.68 3.53 -33.49
N ALA A 736 24.83 3.16 -32.54
CA ALA A 736 25.27 2.83 -31.18
C ALA A 736 25.99 1.47 -31.13
N ASP A 737 25.52 0.52 -31.93
CA ASP A 737 26.05 -0.83 -32.11
C ASP A 737 26.50 -1.00 -33.58
N PRO A 738 27.80 -1.20 -33.86
CA PRO A 738 28.30 -1.49 -35.21
C PRO A 738 27.66 -2.73 -35.85
N GLY A 739 27.22 -3.70 -35.02
CA GLY A 739 26.49 -4.87 -35.49
C GLY A 739 25.17 -4.53 -36.18
N LEU A 740 24.58 -3.35 -35.93
CA LEU A 740 23.41 -2.87 -36.69
C LEU A 740 23.78 -2.64 -38.16
N THR A 741 24.91 -2.00 -38.42
CA THR A 741 25.40 -1.75 -39.78
C THR A 741 25.63 -3.07 -40.51
N LEU A 742 26.28 -4.03 -39.83
CA LEU A 742 26.49 -5.37 -40.37
C LEU A 742 25.16 -6.07 -40.70
N ARG A 743 24.19 -6.11 -39.78
CA ARG A 743 22.90 -6.78 -40.00
C ARG A 743 22.09 -6.16 -41.14
N VAL A 744 22.18 -4.85 -41.33
CA VAL A 744 21.36 -4.12 -42.31
C VAL A 744 21.99 -4.09 -43.69
N TYR A 745 23.34 -4.04 -43.79
CA TYR A 745 24.03 -3.79 -45.04
C TYR A 745 25.05 -4.86 -45.46
N ALA A 746 25.29 -5.91 -44.65
CA ALA A 746 26.28 -6.93 -45.03
C ALA A 746 25.98 -7.59 -46.39
N HIS A 747 24.71 -7.67 -46.79
CA HIS A 747 24.33 -8.22 -48.10
C HIS A 747 24.71 -7.34 -49.30
N LEU A 748 25.09 -6.08 -49.07
CA LEU A 748 25.55 -5.15 -50.10
C LEU A 748 27.07 -5.19 -50.31
N MET A 749 27.80 -5.87 -49.42
CA MET A 749 29.25 -5.96 -49.50
C MET A 749 29.64 -6.86 -50.69
N PRO A 750 30.51 -6.41 -51.62
CA PRO A 750 31.02 -7.28 -52.66
C PRO A 750 31.84 -8.42 -52.05
N SER A 751 31.86 -9.59 -52.69
CA SER A 751 32.64 -10.75 -52.22
C SER A 751 34.11 -10.37 -52.05
N SER A 752 34.64 -10.49 -50.83
CA SER A 752 35.97 -9.98 -50.49
C SER A 752 37.13 -10.88 -50.92
N GLN A 753 36.87 -12.02 -51.57
CA GLN A 753 37.89 -13.04 -51.85
C GLN A 753 39.07 -12.49 -52.67
N GLU A 754 38.80 -11.78 -53.77
CA GLU A 754 39.83 -11.15 -54.61
C GLU A 754 40.59 -10.07 -53.84
N ARG A 755 39.88 -9.17 -53.15
CA ARG A 755 40.46 -8.08 -52.34
C ARG A 755 41.36 -8.62 -51.24
N THR A 756 40.95 -9.69 -50.56
CA THR A 756 41.75 -10.33 -49.50
C THR A 756 43.01 -10.98 -50.07
N ARG A 757 42.93 -11.66 -51.23
CA ARG A 757 44.11 -12.20 -51.92
C ARG A 757 45.06 -11.07 -52.33
N SER A 758 44.56 -10.04 -53.01
CA SER A 758 45.38 -8.90 -53.46
C SER A 758 46.02 -8.12 -52.32
N ALA A 759 45.34 -7.96 -51.18
CA ALA A 759 45.90 -7.27 -50.01
C ALA A 759 47.07 -8.04 -49.38
N ILE A 760 46.95 -9.37 -49.26
CA ILE A 760 48.03 -10.23 -48.78
C ILE A 760 49.18 -10.26 -49.80
N ASP A 761 48.88 -10.38 -51.10
CA ASP A 761 49.91 -10.36 -52.15
C ASP A 761 50.66 -9.03 -52.21
N GLN A 762 49.97 -7.88 -52.06
CA GLN A 762 50.63 -6.58 -51.99
C GLN A 762 51.52 -6.43 -50.74
N SER A 763 51.11 -7.03 -49.61
CA SER A 763 51.86 -6.94 -48.36
C SER A 763 53.02 -7.95 -48.26
N LEU A 764 52.92 -9.10 -48.92
CA LEU A 764 53.91 -10.19 -48.87
C LEU A 764 54.82 -10.24 -50.11
N ARG A 765 54.59 -9.41 -51.13
CA ARG A 765 55.60 -9.10 -52.13
C ARG A 765 56.71 -8.31 -51.45
N PHE A 766 57.67 -9.03 -50.88
CA PHE A 766 58.97 -8.47 -50.54
C PHE A 766 59.56 -7.94 -51.85
N SER A 767 59.76 -6.62 -51.90
CA SER A 767 60.52 -5.96 -52.97
C SER A 767 61.91 -6.61 -53.00
N GLY A 768 62.15 -7.47 -53.98
CA GLY A 768 63.47 -7.96 -54.32
C GLY A 768 64.30 -6.87 -54.97
#